data_AF-A0A507F4U3-F1
#
_entry.id   AF-A0A507F4U3-F1
#
_cell.length_a   1.000
_cell.length_b   1.000
_cell.length_c   1.000
_cell.angle_alpha   90.00
_cell.angle_beta   90.00
_cell.angle_gamma   90.00
#
_symmetry.space_group_name_H-M   'P 1'
#
loop_
_entity.id
_entity.type
_entity.pdbx_description
1 polymer ?
#
loop_
_entity_poly.entity_id
_entity_poly.type
_entity_poly.pdbx_seq_one_letter_code
_entity_poly.pdbx_strand_id
1 'polypeptide(L)'
;MGVNSIWSLMRYLFPQTIIKNCSTVHSAAEKAVSSSRTPYSPNVHALVDINFLLHRAARGVEDASSGAKMMAHSVRQGLDDAVREAITSRKNPRQNPMNVISVFAAVDGPPPLSKLLMQREQRMAAPKNRGTPTSAARFSSLNFTPGSLFMMTLDAVVADHICWIVGRNSAPRDCIYSGSRVPGQGEIKIVEHLLHHASRPWNMGDLFLILTGNSDVIIHLLLAPSEIRTGLLDLNERVAFFPWKMEEHLAPLFRKHVASMDLHRVQQDLALLFILAYGTDLLPSLEKTSFNALWIGYQDIINSMAQTDDTPVLYLLDVSASKLNFKTFARVLEKAEQLVTDGIVYSSGRVSDAYLNTPEAEEHSSHVDVPVHEEPLESDTTSIEDVLQKQIEELNPTNPNVSRLISRHIENASLYVDTLMWTLLSRTRGLTRDYRLMYDNDHGLDLVTLRKWIFAQLEGKQAVFWDGPEAVTPPEKSQVVHPSFSKYIPEFTDVLQTKQQEAANAVATFPHDYITCSAKQRSLIPNRKEMFLASIQFFESLSLKLYQPALNFATPCRARIVESVKEVLTEKQAKTSIDACMLPVAPPSKMDTRLNGCSYVVFAGPGKKGVCFEMMDVKTGKWVWVRDLDNRISEAKNAYSDCDQM
;
A
#
# COMPACT_ATOMS: atom_id res chain seq x y z
N MET A 1 6.79 16.56 2.52
CA MET A 1 6.95 16.53 1.05
C MET A 1 5.63 16.11 0.44
N GLY A 2 4.94 17.00 -0.27
CA GLY A 2 3.57 16.76 -0.74
C GLY A 2 3.51 16.21 -2.15
N VAL A 3 2.46 15.42 -2.42
CA VAL A 3 1.92 14.92 -3.70
C VAL A 3 2.18 15.80 -4.94
N ASN A 4 2.31 17.12 -4.77
CA ASN A 4 2.61 18.08 -5.84
C ASN A 4 4.01 17.91 -6.48
N SER A 5 4.97 17.24 -5.82
CA SER A 5 6.34 17.12 -6.34
C SER A 5 6.43 16.23 -7.57
N ILE A 6 5.89 15.01 -7.54
CA ILE A 6 6.01 14.05 -8.66
C ILE A 6 5.24 14.53 -9.89
N TRP A 7 4.04 15.09 -9.75
CA TRP A 7 3.30 15.66 -10.89
C TRP A 7 4.06 16.81 -11.56
N SER A 8 4.62 17.72 -10.76
CA SER A 8 5.42 18.83 -11.27
C SER A 8 6.68 18.33 -11.97
N LEU A 9 7.31 17.30 -11.39
CA LEU A 9 8.45 16.63 -11.99
C LEU A 9 8.09 15.93 -13.30
N MET A 10 6.98 15.19 -13.38
CA MET A 10 6.52 14.55 -14.61
C MET A 10 6.21 15.59 -15.70
N ARG A 11 5.65 16.75 -15.34
CA ARG A 11 5.41 17.86 -16.29
C ARG A 11 6.70 18.43 -16.84
N TYR A 12 7.69 18.53 -15.98
CA TYR A 12 8.98 19.09 -16.32
C TYR A 12 9.80 18.11 -17.17
N LEU A 13 9.97 16.89 -16.68
CA LEU A 13 10.77 15.85 -17.32
C LEU A 13 10.05 15.23 -18.52
N PHE A 14 8.76 14.93 -18.43
CA PHE A 14 8.05 14.14 -19.44
C PHE A 14 6.74 14.80 -19.90
N PRO A 15 6.76 16.05 -20.39
CA PRO A 15 5.55 16.81 -20.71
C PRO A 15 4.62 16.12 -21.71
N GLN A 16 5.15 15.33 -22.65
CA GLN A 16 4.38 14.57 -23.65
C GLN A 16 3.54 13.45 -23.04
N THR A 17 3.93 12.94 -21.86
CA THR A 17 3.16 11.93 -21.14
C THR A 17 1.89 12.51 -20.55
N ILE A 18 1.82 13.84 -20.43
CA ILE A 18 0.72 14.56 -19.81
C ILE A 18 -0.16 15.22 -20.88
N ILE A 19 -1.39 14.72 -21.00
CA ILE A 19 -2.40 15.23 -21.89
C ILE A 19 -3.35 16.15 -21.12
N LYS A 20 -3.45 17.41 -21.52
CA LYS A 20 -4.33 18.41 -20.90
C LYS A 20 -5.78 18.31 -21.42
N ASN A 21 -6.70 18.98 -20.72
CA ASN A 21 -8.12 19.08 -21.04
C ASN A 21 -8.85 17.73 -21.03
N CYS A 22 -8.48 16.84 -20.12
CA CYS A 22 -9.11 15.54 -19.91
C CYS A 22 -10.02 15.66 -18.67
N SER A 23 -11.33 15.83 -18.88
CA SER A 23 -12.30 15.96 -17.78
C SER A 23 -13.00 14.65 -17.45
N THR A 24 -12.96 13.68 -18.37
CA THR A 24 -13.68 12.40 -18.25
C THR A 24 -12.84 11.24 -18.75
N VAL A 25 -13.19 10.02 -18.32
CA VAL A 25 -12.54 8.77 -18.74
C VAL A 25 -12.54 8.65 -20.27
N HIS A 26 -13.65 9.02 -20.90
CA HIS A 26 -13.78 9.01 -22.35
C HIS A 26 -12.80 9.97 -23.02
N SER A 27 -12.78 11.23 -22.60
CA SER A 27 -11.89 12.25 -23.19
C SER A 27 -10.41 11.88 -23.04
N ALA A 28 -10.03 11.22 -21.93
CA ALA A 28 -8.68 10.73 -21.72
C ALA A 28 -8.37 9.55 -22.65
N ALA A 29 -9.27 8.57 -22.77
CA ALA A 29 -9.11 7.39 -23.61
C ALA A 29 -9.04 7.74 -25.11
N GLU A 30 -9.88 8.67 -25.58
CA GLU A 30 -9.85 9.15 -26.97
C GLU A 30 -8.50 9.77 -27.31
N LYS A 31 -7.98 10.64 -26.44
CA LYS A 31 -6.69 11.28 -26.64
C LYS A 31 -5.52 10.32 -26.50
N ALA A 32 -5.66 9.29 -25.67
CA ALA A 32 -4.68 8.20 -25.59
C ALA A 32 -4.55 7.52 -26.95
N VAL A 33 -5.67 7.24 -27.61
CA VAL A 33 -5.70 6.53 -28.89
C VAL A 33 -5.38 7.40 -30.10
N SER A 34 -5.78 8.66 -30.12
CA SER A 34 -5.37 9.58 -31.19
C SER A 34 -3.86 9.76 -31.26
N SER A 35 -3.15 9.45 -30.18
CA SER A 35 -1.70 9.66 -30.06
C SER A 35 -0.84 8.44 -30.40
N SER A 36 -1.42 7.28 -30.72
CA SER A 36 -0.62 6.09 -30.99
C SER A 36 -0.84 5.51 -32.37
N ARG A 37 0.23 4.86 -32.85
CA ARG A 37 0.33 4.19 -34.13
C ARG A 37 -0.18 2.75 -34.11
N THR A 38 -0.31 2.12 -32.95
CA THR A 38 -0.72 0.70 -32.85
C THR A 38 -2.25 0.55 -32.80
N PRO A 39 -2.83 -0.46 -33.49
CA PRO A 39 -4.25 -0.75 -33.44
C PRO A 39 -4.63 -1.20 -32.02
N TYR A 40 -5.72 -0.66 -31.50
CA TYR A 40 -6.09 -0.83 -30.10
C TYR A 40 -7.45 -1.46 -29.91
N SER A 41 -7.58 -2.16 -28.79
CA SER A 41 -8.89 -2.45 -28.24
C SER A 41 -9.61 -1.14 -27.92
N PRO A 42 -10.89 -1.01 -28.30
CA PRO A 42 -11.73 0.13 -27.93
C PRO A 42 -12.15 0.09 -26.46
N ASN A 43 -11.80 -0.96 -25.72
CA ASN A 43 -12.29 -1.17 -24.37
C ASN A 43 -11.49 -0.37 -23.33
N VAL A 44 -12.21 0.20 -22.37
CA VAL A 44 -11.66 0.97 -21.27
C VAL A 44 -12.20 0.43 -19.94
N HIS A 45 -11.29 0.21 -19.00
CA HIS A 45 -11.60 -0.11 -17.60
C HIS A 45 -11.33 1.12 -16.74
N ALA A 46 -12.36 1.63 -16.06
CA ALA A 46 -12.22 2.78 -15.15
C ALA A 46 -11.97 2.28 -13.72
N LEU A 47 -10.87 2.69 -13.12
CA LEU A 47 -10.46 2.30 -11.76
C LEU A 47 -10.48 3.57 -10.88
N VAL A 48 -11.44 3.69 -9.97
CA VAL A 48 -11.73 4.93 -9.26
C VAL A 48 -11.27 4.85 -7.82
N ASP A 49 -10.39 5.76 -7.43
CA ASP A 49 -10.09 6.04 -6.04
C ASP A 49 -11.19 6.95 -5.46
N ILE A 50 -12.04 6.37 -4.62
CA ILE A 50 -13.16 7.09 -4.00
C ILE A 50 -12.65 8.08 -2.95
N ASN A 51 -11.50 7.84 -2.32
CA ASN A 51 -10.94 8.75 -1.32
C ASN A 51 -10.56 10.09 -1.96
N PHE A 52 -10.04 10.07 -3.19
CA PHE A 52 -9.85 11.27 -3.98
C PHE A 52 -11.15 12.08 -4.16
N LEU A 53 -12.25 11.43 -4.55
CA LEU A 53 -13.55 12.08 -4.70
C LEU A 53 -14.10 12.61 -3.37
N LEU A 54 -13.89 11.89 -2.26
CA LEU A 54 -14.29 12.33 -0.92
C LEU A 54 -13.56 13.59 -0.49
N HIS A 55 -12.24 13.63 -0.64
CA HIS A 55 -11.44 14.80 -0.30
C HIS A 55 -11.82 16.01 -1.15
N ARG A 56 -12.13 15.80 -2.43
CA ARG A 56 -12.67 16.86 -3.31
C ARG A 56 -14.03 17.35 -2.82
N ALA A 57 -14.95 16.44 -2.50
CA ALA A 57 -16.29 16.76 -2.02
C ALA A 57 -16.25 17.54 -0.69
N ALA A 58 -15.39 17.14 0.24
CA ALA A 58 -15.28 17.79 1.56
C ALA A 58 -14.83 19.24 1.50
N ARG A 59 -14.12 19.68 0.45
CA ARG A 59 -13.74 21.10 0.29
C ARG A 59 -14.94 22.03 0.16
N GLY A 60 -16.08 21.53 -0.31
CA GLY A 60 -17.31 22.31 -0.50
C GLY A 60 -18.35 22.15 0.62
N VAL A 61 -18.04 21.44 1.70
CA VAL A 61 -19.01 21.13 2.77
C VAL A 61 -18.69 21.92 4.03
N GLU A 62 -19.51 22.93 4.31
CA GLU A 62 -19.35 23.80 5.47
C GLU A 62 -20.10 23.30 6.72
N ASP A 63 -21.21 22.60 6.53
CA ASP A 63 -22.10 22.13 7.61
C ASP A 63 -21.93 20.62 7.89
N ALA A 64 -21.63 20.26 9.13
CA ALA A 64 -21.49 18.87 9.57
C ALA A 64 -22.81 18.07 9.52
N SER A 65 -23.96 18.71 9.73
CA SER A 65 -25.26 18.01 9.88
C SER A 65 -25.80 17.49 8.54
N SER A 66 -25.72 18.31 7.49
CA SER A 66 -26.02 17.92 6.10
C SER A 66 -24.82 17.33 5.35
N GLY A 67 -23.62 17.52 5.87
CA GLY A 67 -22.36 17.25 5.18
C GLY A 67 -22.20 15.81 4.70
N ALA A 68 -22.65 14.83 5.49
CA ALA A 68 -22.56 13.42 5.10
C ALA A 68 -23.36 13.12 3.81
N LYS A 69 -24.60 13.63 3.74
CA LYS A 69 -25.47 13.47 2.57
C LYS A 69 -24.95 14.26 1.37
N MET A 70 -24.47 15.48 1.60
CA MET A 70 -23.89 16.31 0.55
C MET A 70 -22.64 15.67 -0.05
N MET A 71 -21.72 15.13 0.77
CA MET A 71 -20.55 14.44 0.23
C MET A 71 -20.95 13.18 -0.53
N ALA A 72 -21.86 12.37 0.01
CA ALA A 72 -22.31 11.18 -0.70
C ALA A 72 -22.98 11.53 -2.04
N HIS A 73 -23.72 12.64 -2.12
CA HIS A 73 -24.22 13.19 -3.38
C HIS A 73 -23.09 13.63 -4.30
N SER A 74 -22.12 14.41 -3.80
CA SER A 74 -20.97 14.89 -4.59
C SER A 74 -20.09 13.76 -5.11
N VAL A 75 -19.91 12.67 -4.34
CA VAL A 75 -19.18 11.48 -4.79
C VAL A 75 -19.94 10.77 -5.91
N ARG A 76 -21.26 10.60 -5.78
CA ARG A 76 -22.11 10.04 -6.84
C ARG A 76 -22.04 10.89 -8.11
N GLN A 77 -22.13 12.21 -7.96
CA GLN A 77 -22.01 13.14 -9.08
C GLN A 77 -20.61 13.09 -9.70
N GLY A 78 -19.54 13.03 -8.90
CA GLY A 78 -18.17 12.88 -9.41
C GLY A 78 -17.95 11.58 -10.18
N LEU A 79 -18.52 10.47 -9.69
CA LEU A 79 -18.53 9.18 -10.41
C LEU A 79 -19.30 9.28 -11.73
N ASP A 80 -20.48 9.90 -11.69
CA ASP A 80 -21.29 10.13 -12.88
C ASP A 80 -20.55 11.02 -13.89
N ASP A 81 -20.04 12.18 -13.49
CA ASP A 81 -19.36 13.11 -14.38
C ASP A 81 -18.13 12.45 -15.02
N ALA A 82 -17.36 11.67 -14.25
CA ALA A 82 -16.16 11.02 -14.75
C ALA A 82 -16.44 9.86 -15.73
N VAL A 83 -17.50 9.07 -15.49
CA VAL A 83 -17.80 7.82 -16.21
C VAL A 83 -18.93 7.97 -17.24
N ARG A 84 -19.93 8.83 -17.00
CA ARG A 84 -21.21 8.90 -17.73
C ARG A 84 -21.14 9.67 -19.05
N GLU A 85 -20.26 10.67 -19.22
CA GLU A 85 -20.16 11.39 -20.52
C GLU A 85 -19.81 10.44 -21.69
N ALA A 86 -19.14 9.32 -21.39
CA ALA A 86 -18.90 8.22 -22.32
C ALA A 86 -20.19 7.56 -22.85
N ILE A 87 -21.28 7.60 -22.08
CA ILE A 87 -22.51 6.83 -22.31
C ILE A 87 -23.52 7.63 -23.15
N THR A 88 -23.63 8.93 -22.92
CA THR A 88 -24.60 9.81 -23.61
C THR A 88 -24.14 10.27 -24.99
N SER A 89 -22.83 10.27 -25.26
CA SER A 89 -22.23 10.62 -26.57
C SER A 89 -22.47 9.56 -27.66
N ARG A 90 -23.06 8.40 -27.33
CA ARG A 90 -23.52 7.35 -28.27
C ARG A 90 -24.50 7.80 -29.35
N LYS A 91 -24.95 9.06 -29.35
CA LYS A 91 -25.78 9.61 -30.45
C LYS A 91 -25.05 9.63 -31.80
N ASN A 92 -23.70 9.51 -31.84
CA ASN A 92 -22.92 9.30 -33.06
C ASN A 92 -21.97 8.08 -32.95
N PRO A 93 -22.47 6.84 -33.13
CA PRO A 93 -21.66 5.63 -33.01
C PRO A 93 -20.53 5.51 -34.06
N ARG A 94 -20.55 6.34 -35.11
CA ARG A 94 -19.48 6.41 -36.11
C ARG A 94 -18.28 7.26 -35.66
N GLN A 95 -18.38 7.97 -34.54
CA GLN A 95 -17.36 8.92 -34.08
C GLN A 95 -16.72 8.55 -32.74
N ASN A 96 -17.28 7.60 -31.98
CA ASN A 96 -16.70 7.19 -30.69
C ASN A 96 -16.00 5.82 -30.78
N PRO A 97 -14.65 5.80 -30.80
CA PRO A 97 -13.91 4.55 -30.82
C PRO A 97 -13.79 3.89 -29.43
N MET A 98 -14.27 4.48 -28.33
CA MET A 98 -14.01 4.01 -26.96
C MET A 98 -15.26 3.56 -26.20
N ASN A 99 -15.17 2.42 -25.53
CA ASN A 99 -16.22 1.80 -24.73
C ASN A 99 -15.74 1.55 -23.30
N VAL A 100 -16.32 2.24 -22.31
CA VAL A 100 -16.11 1.91 -20.90
C VAL A 100 -16.85 0.62 -20.57
N ILE A 101 -16.10 -0.49 -20.42
CA ILE A 101 -16.69 -1.82 -20.24
C ILE A 101 -16.76 -2.25 -18.77
N SER A 102 -15.90 -1.72 -17.90
CA SER A 102 -15.98 -1.97 -16.47
C SER A 102 -15.62 -0.76 -15.61
N VAL A 103 -16.11 -0.77 -14.37
CA VAL A 103 -15.77 0.19 -13.32
C VAL A 103 -15.36 -0.56 -12.06
N PHE A 104 -14.18 -0.28 -11.51
CA PHE A 104 -13.76 -0.73 -10.20
C PHE A 104 -13.62 0.48 -9.28
N ALA A 105 -14.42 0.57 -8.21
CA ALA A 105 -14.38 1.67 -7.27
C ALA A 105 -13.83 1.20 -5.93
N ALA A 106 -12.73 1.79 -5.48
CA ALA A 106 -12.07 1.43 -4.23
C ALA A 106 -12.12 2.58 -3.22
N VAL A 107 -12.48 2.25 -1.98
CA VAL A 107 -12.37 3.11 -0.81
C VAL A 107 -11.18 2.61 0.02
N ASP A 108 -10.45 3.51 0.68
CA ASP A 108 -9.43 3.08 1.64
C ASP A 108 -10.07 2.21 2.73
N GLY A 109 -9.45 1.06 3.01
CA GLY A 109 -9.73 0.29 4.21
C GLY A 109 -8.56 0.32 5.19
N PRO A 110 -8.55 -0.58 6.19
CA PRO A 110 -7.47 -0.67 7.16
C PRO A 110 -6.10 -0.79 6.47
N PRO A 111 -5.18 0.19 6.62
CA PRO A 111 -3.88 0.18 5.96
C PRO A 111 -2.85 -0.63 6.78
N PRO A 112 -1.65 -0.91 6.22
CA PRO A 112 -0.51 -1.42 7.00
C PRO A 112 -0.09 -0.47 8.13
N LEU A 113 0.60 -1.01 9.15
CA LEU A 113 1.01 -0.30 10.37
C LEU A 113 1.83 0.95 10.07
N SER A 114 2.78 0.87 9.15
CA SER A 114 3.60 2.00 8.70
C SER A 114 2.74 3.19 8.26
N LYS A 115 1.82 2.95 7.33
CA LYS A 115 0.86 3.98 6.88
C LYS A 115 -0.08 4.43 8.01
N LEU A 116 -0.48 3.53 8.92
CA LEU A 116 -1.36 3.86 10.04
C LEU A 116 -0.69 4.88 10.99
N LEU A 117 0.60 4.72 11.30
CA LEU A 117 1.33 5.67 12.14
C LEU A 117 1.45 7.03 11.47
N MET A 118 1.83 7.07 10.19
CA MET A 118 1.89 8.31 9.43
C MET A 118 0.52 9.01 9.38
N GLN A 119 -0.56 8.27 9.09
CA GLN A 119 -1.93 8.82 9.12
C GLN A 119 -2.30 9.34 10.51
N ARG A 120 -1.89 8.65 11.58
CA ARG A 120 -2.13 9.10 12.96
C ARG A 120 -1.44 10.43 13.22
N GLU A 121 -0.16 10.58 12.86
CA GLU A 121 0.59 11.83 13.03
C GLU A 121 -0.04 12.99 12.27
N GLN A 122 -0.39 12.78 11.00
CA GLN A 122 -1.10 13.78 10.18
C GLN A 122 -2.42 14.21 10.83
N ARG A 123 -3.20 13.25 11.35
CA ARG A 123 -4.46 13.53 12.04
C ARG A 123 -4.27 14.25 13.38
N MET A 124 -3.17 14.01 14.08
CA MET A 124 -2.82 14.72 15.33
C MET A 124 -2.31 16.14 15.07
N ALA A 125 -1.70 16.38 13.91
CA ALA A 125 -1.24 17.71 13.48
C ALA A 125 -2.38 18.59 12.96
N ALA A 126 -3.39 18.00 12.29
CA ALA A 126 -4.47 18.75 11.65
C ALA A 126 -5.27 19.73 12.55
N PRO A 127 -5.60 19.41 13.83
CA PRO A 127 -6.32 20.33 14.72
C PRO A 127 -5.49 21.56 15.12
N LYS A 128 -4.16 21.42 15.26
CA LYS A 128 -3.28 22.53 15.68
C LYS A 128 -3.28 23.69 14.67
N ASN A 129 -3.55 23.39 13.41
CA ASN A 129 -3.55 24.38 12.32
C ASN A 129 -4.93 25.06 12.12
N ARG A 130 -6.00 24.60 12.80
CA ARG A 130 -7.36 25.15 12.67
C ARG A 130 -7.71 26.14 13.79
N GLY A 131 -6.80 27.07 14.10
CA GLY A 131 -6.82 27.98 15.25
C GLY A 131 -8.00 28.97 15.38
N THR A 132 -9.17 28.73 14.76
CA THR A 132 -10.36 29.56 14.94
C THR A 132 -11.54 28.76 15.53
N PRO A 133 -12.22 29.28 16.57
CA PRO A 133 -13.34 28.63 17.25
C PRO A 133 -14.60 28.45 16.38
N THR A 134 -14.67 29.10 15.21
CA THR A 134 -15.73 28.91 14.20
C THR A 134 -15.63 27.58 13.44
N SER A 135 -14.57 26.79 13.65
CA SER A 135 -14.34 25.53 12.93
C SER A 135 -15.08 24.30 13.50
N ALA A 136 -15.69 24.40 14.69
CA ALA A 136 -16.37 23.26 15.33
C ALA A 136 -17.58 22.72 14.55
N ALA A 137 -18.18 23.55 13.67
CA ALA A 137 -19.32 23.16 12.83
C ALA A 137 -18.91 22.52 11.49
N ARG A 138 -17.63 22.56 11.11
CA ARG A 138 -17.16 22.03 9.82
C ARG A 138 -17.02 20.53 9.84
N PHE A 139 -17.27 19.90 8.70
CA PHE A 139 -17.05 18.47 8.53
C PHE A 139 -15.59 18.08 8.87
N SER A 140 -15.43 17.09 9.74
CA SER A 140 -14.11 16.59 10.16
C SER A 140 -13.62 15.52 9.17
N SER A 141 -12.44 15.73 8.58
CA SER A 141 -11.79 14.73 7.72
C SER A 141 -11.38 13.46 8.48
N LEU A 142 -11.39 13.47 9.82
CA LEU A 142 -11.20 12.27 10.64
C LEU A 142 -12.29 11.22 10.37
N ASN A 143 -13.45 11.65 9.88
CA ASN A 143 -14.54 10.77 9.48
C ASN A 143 -14.15 9.87 8.29
N PHE A 144 -13.12 10.19 7.52
CA PHE A 144 -12.60 9.36 6.42
C PHE A 144 -11.78 8.15 6.89
N THR A 145 -11.83 7.84 8.19
CA THR A 145 -11.17 6.66 8.75
C THR A 145 -12.07 5.44 8.59
N PRO A 146 -11.57 4.32 8.03
CA PRO A 146 -12.29 3.06 7.95
C PRO A 146 -12.85 2.63 9.32
N GLY A 147 -14.07 2.12 9.34
CA GLY A 147 -14.78 1.73 10.57
C GLY A 147 -15.54 2.88 11.26
N SER A 148 -15.43 4.12 10.79
CA SER A 148 -16.32 5.20 11.24
C SER A 148 -17.75 4.98 10.74
N LEU A 149 -18.74 5.47 11.48
CA LEU A 149 -20.14 5.43 11.05
C LEU A 149 -20.36 6.16 9.71
N PHE A 150 -19.59 7.23 9.48
CA PHE A 150 -19.61 7.94 8.20
C PHE A 150 -19.16 7.04 7.05
N MET A 151 -18.03 6.35 7.16
CA MET A 151 -17.54 5.45 6.11
C MET A 151 -18.48 4.28 5.86
N MET A 152 -19.11 3.73 6.90
CA MET A 152 -20.15 2.70 6.75
C MET A 152 -21.38 3.21 5.98
N THR A 153 -21.80 4.44 6.24
CA THR A 153 -22.92 5.08 5.54
C THR A 153 -22.55 5.36 4.09
N LEU A 154 -21.33 5.87 3.86
CA LEU A 154 -20.80 6.10 2.53
C LEU A 154 -20.74 4.80 1.73
N ASP A 155 -20.26 3.71 2.34
CA ASP A 155 -20.17 2.40 1.68
C ASP A 155 -21.53 1.96 1.14
N ALA A 156 -22.59 2.11 1.95
CA ALA A 156 -23.95 1.79 1.51
C ALA A 156 -24.42 2.67 0.35
N VAL A 157 -24.15 3.98 0.38
CA VAL A 157 -24.57 4.91 -0.68
C VAL A 157 -23.82 4.68 -1.99
N VAL A 158 -22.51 4.45 -1.92
CA VAL A 158 -21.69 4.21 -3.12
C VAL A 158 -22.04 2.85 -3.74
N ALA A 159 -22.23 1.81 -2.92
CA ALA A 159 -22.66 0.49 -3.40
C ALA A 159 -24.03 0.55 -4.10
N ASP A 160 -25.01 1.24 -3.51
CA ASP A 160 -26.34 1.45 -4.12
C ASP A 160 -26.23 2.21 -5.45
N HIS A 161 -25.40 3.27 -5.50
CA HIS A 161 -25.17 4.02 -6.73
C HIS A 161 -24.52 3.18 -7.83
N ILE A 162 -23.54 2.34 -7.49
CA ILE A 162 -22.92 1.42 -8.46
C ILE A 162 -23.94 0.41 -8.98
N CYS A 163 -24.81 -0.14 -8.13
CA CYS A 163 -25.92 -1.00 -8.55
C CYS A 163 -26.88 -0.27 -9.49
N TRP A 164 -27.14 1.01 -9.23
CA TRP A 164 -27.95 1.86 -10.08
C TRP A 164 -27.30 2.11 -11.45
N ILE A 165 -25.98 2.35 -11.51
CA ILE A 165 -25.21 2.53 -12.76
C ILE A 165 -25.37 1.29 -13.66
N VAL A 166 -25.22 0.09 -13.09
CA VAL A 166 -25.38 -1.19 -13.80
C VAL A 166 -26.83 -1.40 -14.26
N GLY A 167 -27.81 -1.09 -13.41
CA GLY A 167 -29.22 -1.37 -13.69
C GLY A 167 -29.86 -0.49 -14.76
N ARG A 168 -29.29 0.69 -15.05
CA ARG A 168 -29.88 1.68 -15.96
C ARG A 168 -29.18 1.79 -17.32
N ASN A 169 -27.93 1.34 -17.42
CA ASN A 169 -27.10 1.54 -18.61
C ASN A 169 -26.72 0.21 -19.27
N SER A 170 -26.56 0.21 -20.60
CA SER A 170 -26.00 -0.94 -21.34
C SER A 170 -24.46 -1.00 -21.26
N ALA A 171 -23.82 -0.07 -20.54
CA ALA A 171 -22.41 -0.04 -20.19
C ALA A 171 -22.25 0.85 -18.94
N PRO A 172 -21.42 0.49 -17.94
CA PRO A 172 -20.47 -0.62 -17.91
C PRO A 172 -21.14 -1.98 -17.73
N ARG A 173 -20.51 -3.06 -18.20
CA ARG A 173 -21.01 -4.45 -18.05
C ARG A 173 -20.64 -5.06 -16.70
N ASP A 174 -19.51 -4.63 -16.15
CA ASP A 174 -18.97 -5.14 -14.89
C ASP A 174 -18.67 -3.95 -13.98
N CYS A 175 -19.28 -3.92 -12.80
CA CYS A 175 -18.98 -2.91 -11.80
C CYS A 175 -18.69 -3.58 -10.47
N ILE A 176 -17.54 -3.25 -9.90
CA ILE A 176 -17.06 -3.81 -8.64
C ILE A 176 -16.82 -2.67 -7.66
N TYR A 177 -17.26 -2.87 -6.42
CA TYR A 177 -17.09 -1.93 -5.33
C TYR A 177 -16.29 -2.58 -4.19
N SER A 178 -15.11 -2.03 -3.89
CA SER A 178 -14.28 -2.42 -2.76
C SER A 178 -14.38 -1.36 -1.66
N GLY A 179 -15.31 -1.55 -0.74
CA GLY A 179 -15.61 -0.59 0.34
C GLY A 179 -14.54 -0.49 1.45
N SER A 180 -14.83 0.36 2.43
CA SER A 180 -13.91 0.68 3.54
C SER A 180 -13.59 -0.49 4.47
N ARG A 181 -14.39 -1.56 4.42
CA ARG A 181 -14.19 -2.77 5.23
C ARG A 181 -13.18 -3.76 4.64
N VAL A 182 -12.88 -3.65 3.35
CA VAL A 182 -11.87 -4.47 2.69
C VAL A 182 -10.50 -3.91 3.09
N PRO A 183 -9.56 -4.70 3.67
CA PRO A 183 -8.24 -4.20 4.03
C PRO A 183 -7.45 -3.62 2.86
N GLY A 184 -6.52 -2.70 3.13
CA GLY A 184 -5.64 -2.08 2.14
C GLY A 184 -6.06 -0.68 1.72
N GLN A 185 -5.08 0.08 1.23
CA GLN A 185 -5.30 1.42 0.66
C GLN A 185 -6.00 1.30 -0.71
N GLY A 186 -6.79 2.31 -1.09
CA GLY A 186 -7.55 2.36 -2.33
C GLY A 186 -6.67 2.17 -3.56
N GLU A 187 -5.52 2.85 -3.61
CA GLU A 187 -4.54 2.71 -4.69
C GLU A 187 -3.96 1.29 -4.81
N ILE A 188 -3.69 0.61 -3.68
CA ILE A 188 -3.17 -0.76 -3.69
C ILE A 188 -4.23 -1.74 -4.18
N LYS A 189 -5.48 -1.58 -3.73
CA LYS A 189 -6.63 -2.38 -4.21
C LYS A 189 -6.85 -2.19 -5.71
N ILE A 190 -6.72 -0.96 -6.20
CA ILE A 190 -6.82 -0.63 -7.62
C ILE A 190 -5.73 -1.35 -8.42
N VAL A 191 -4.50 -1.33 -7.94
CA VAL A 191 -3.36 -1.97 -8.61
C VAL A 191 -3.49 -3.49 -8.59
N GLU A 192 -3.91 -4.08 -7.48
CA GLU A 192 -4.22 -5.51 -7.40
C GLU A 192 -5.29 -5.90 -8.42
N HIS A 193 -6.38 -5.13 -8.49
CA HIS A 193 -7.44 -5.36 -9.46
C HIS A 193 -6.97 -5.19 -10.91
N LEU A 194 -6.18 -4.15 -11.19
CA LEU A 194 -5.58 -3.87 -12.49
C LEU A 194 -4.75 -5.06 -12.97
N LEU A 195 -3.81 -5.53 -12.16
CA LEU A 195 -2.91 -6.63 -12.53
C LEU A 195 -3.69 -7.93 -12.75
N HIS A 196 -4.65 -8.23 -11.87
CA HIS A 196 -5.52 -9.41 -12.02
C HIS A 196 -6.35 -9.35 -13.30
N HIS A 197 -6.97 -8.20 -13.61
CA HIS A 197 -7.82 -8.07 -14.79
C HIS A 197 -7.04 -7.98 -16.08
N ALA A 198 -5.91 -7.28 -16.11
CA ALA A 198 -5.06 -7.14 -17.28
C ALA A 198 -4.38 -8.46 -17.68
N SER A 199 -4.14 -9.37 -16.72
CA SER A 199 -3.59 -10.71 -17.00
C SER A 199 -4.53 -11.61 -17.80
N ARG A 200 -5.81 -11.25 -17.93
CA ARG A 200 -6.82 -12.06 -18.63
C ARG A 200 -6.64 -11.93 -20.15
N PRO A 201 -6.61 -13.04 -20.91
CA PRO A 201 -6.38 -12.99 -22.36
C PRO A 201 -7.34 -12.08 -23.14
N TRP A 202 -8.61 -12.00 -22.72
CA TRP A 202 -9.63 -11.17 -23.39
C TRP A 202 -9.57 -9.68 -23.05
N ASN A 203 -8.75 -9.28 -22.08
CA ASN A 203 -8.48 -7.88 -21.75
C ASN A 203 -7.11 -7.42 -22.29
N MET A 204 -6.41 -8.25 -23.07
CA MET A 204 -5.12 -7.87 -23.65
C MET A 204 -5.28 -6.68 -24.60
N GLY A 205 -4.50 -5.62 -24.36
CA GLY A 205 -4.56 -4.37 -25.13
C GLY A 205 -5.68 -3.41 -24.73
N ASP A 206 -6.55 -3.78 -23.77
CA ASP A 206 -7.54 -2.87 -23.17
C ASP A 206 -6.82 -1.77 -22.37
N LEU A 207 -7.46 -0.60 -22.27
CA LEU A 207 -6.91 0.54 -21.53
C LEU A 207 -7.46 0.59 -20.11
N PHE A 208 -6.59 0.58 -19.11
CA PHE A 208 -6.93 0.77 -17.70
C PHE A 208 -6.66 2.21 -17.29
N LEU A 209 -7.71 2.97 -16.97
CA LEU A 209 -7.59 4.36 -16.50
C LEU A 209 -7.87 4.43 -15.00
N ILE A 210 -6.87 4.83 -14.23
CA ILE A 210 -7.00 5.13 -12.81
C ILE A 210 -7.43 6.58 -12.62
N LEU A 211 -8.49 6.81 -11.85
CA LEU A 211 -8.98 8.13 -11.50
C LEU A 211 -8.56 8.42 -10.07
N THR A 212 -7.53 9.24 -9.89
CA THR A 212 -7.10 9.74 -8.59
C THR A 212 -6.35 11.06 -8.77
N GLY A 213 -6.19 11.79 -7.67
CA GLY A 213 -5.26 12.92 -7.56
C GLY A 213 -4.02 12.57 -6.75
N ASN A 214 -3.84 11.31 -6.34
CA ASN A 214 -2.62 10.88 -5.69
C ASN A 214 -1.51 10.63 -6.73
N SER A 215 -0.37 11.30 -6.57
CA SER A 215 0.76 11.19 -7.48
C SER A 215 1.58 9.93 -7.23
N ASP A 216 1.43 9.27 -6.08
CA ASP A 216 2.04 7.96 -5.81
C ASP A 216 1.57 6.89 -6.81
N VAL A 217 0.39 7.06 -7.41
CA VAL A 217 -0.11 6.20 -8.49
C VAL A 217 0.76 6.29 -9.75
N ILE A 218 1.49 7.39 -9.98
CA ILE A 218 2.45 7.47 -11.08
C ILE A 218 3.51 6.38 -10.92
N ILE A 219 4.07 6.20 -9.71
CA ILE A 219 5.06 5.15 -9.43
C ILE A 219 4.48 3.76 -9.74
N HIS A 220 3.22 3.51 -9.37
CA HIS A 220 2.54 2.25 -9.71
C HIS A 220 2.44 2.01 -11.21
N LEU A 221 2.11 3.06 -11.98
CA LEU A 221 2.00 2.95 -13.43
C LEU A 221 3.36 2.79 -14.12
N LEU A 222 4.42 3.40 -13.59
CA LEU A 222 5.79 3.21 -14.09
C LEU A 222 6.28 1.77 -13.90
N LEU A 223 5.83 1.12 -12.82
CA LEU A 223 6.15 -0.27 -12.47
C LEU A 223 5.22 -1.31 -13.12
N ALA A 224 4.16 -0.89 -13.81
CA ALA A 224 3.25 -1.81 -14.49
C ALA A 224 3.97 -2.51 -15.66
N PRO A 225 3.69 -3.79 -15.94
CA PRO A 225 4.21 -4.49 -17.12
C PRO A 225 3.88 -3.77 -18.44
N SER A 226 4.81 -3.81 -19.40
CA SER A 226 4.72 -3.09 -20.69
C SER A 226 3.49 -3.48 -21.53
N GLU A 227 2.98 -4.69 -21.32
CA GLU A 227 1.84 -5.25 -22.02
C GLU A 227 0.52 -4.64 -21.55
N ILE A 228 0.52 -4.04 -20.34
CA ILE A 228 -0.66 -3.43 -19.75
C ILE A 228 -0.70 -1.95 -20.12
N ARG A 229 -1.75 -1.56 -20.84
CA ARG A 229 -1.96 -0.16 -21.17
C ARG A 229 -2.64 0.53 -20.00
N THR A 230 -1.92 1.40 -19.33
CA THR A 230 -2.40 2.11 -18.15
C THR A 230 -2.35 3.62 -18.32
N GLY A 231 -3.31 4.34 -17.75
CA GLY A 231 -3.23 5.80 -17.62
C GLY A 231 -3.79 6.26 -16.28
N LEU A 232 -3.42 7.48 -15.91
CA LEU A 232 -3.90 8.18 -14.73
C LEU A 232 -4.68 9.41 -15.17
N LEU A 233 -5.85 9.66 -14.59
CA LEU A 233 -6.69 10.84 -14.83
C LEU A 233 -6.88 11.62 -13.54
N ASP A 234 -6.32 12.83 -13.48
CA ASP A 234 -6.58 13.78 -12.40
C ASP A 234 -7.72 14.72 -12.80
N LEU A 235 -8.87 14.56 -12.13
CA LEU A 235 -10.08 15.37 -12.40
C LEU A 235 -10.01 16.80 -11.87
N ASN A 236 -9.08 17.13 -10.96
CA ASN A 236 -8.89 18.49 -10.44
C ASN A 236 -8.09 19.31 -11.44
N GLU A 237 -6.98 18.75 -11.91
CA GLU A 237 -6.09 19.41 -12.87
C GLU A 237 -6.55 19.24 -14.33
N ARG A 238 -7.50 18.32 -14.57
CA ARG A 238 -8.02 17.96 -15.90
C ARG A 238 -6.90 17.51 -16.84
N VAL A 239 -5.99 16.70 -16.30
CA VAL A 239 -4.87 16.12 -17.03
C VAL A 239 -4.90 14.60 -16.96
N ALA A 240 -4.38 13.95 -17.99
CA ALA A 240 -4.15 12.52 -18.02
C ALA A 240 -2.66 12.22 -18.21
N PHE A 241 -2.12 11.26 -17.47
CA PHE A 241 -0.75 10.77 -17.59
C PHE A 241 -0.73 9.37 -18.21
N PHE A 242 0.15 9.15 -19.19
CA PHE A 242 0.30 7.90 -19.93
C PHE A 242 1.77 7.47 -19.99
N PRO A 243 2.18 6.44 -19.21
CA PRO A 243 3.58 6.02 -19.10
C PRO A 243 4.20 5.61 -20.43
N TRP A 244 3.46 4.92 -21.31
CA TRP A 244 4.03 4.44 -22.59
C TRP A 244 4.54 5.56 -23.51
N LYS A 245 4.13 6.82 -23.28
CA LYS A 245 4.68 7.98 -24.01
C LYS A 245 6.06 8.40 -23.54
N MET A 246 6.55 7.85 -22.42
CA MET A 246 7.90 8.11 -21.91
C MET A 246 8.96 7.56 -22.85
N GLU A 247 8.66 6.50 -23.61
CA GLU A 247 9.60 5.91 -24.55
C GLU A 247 10.11 6.94 -25.57
N GLU A 248 9.23 7.80 -26.08
CA GLU A 248 9.60 8.89 -27.00
C GLU A 248 10.59 9.89 -26.38
N HIS A 249 10.55 10.05 -25.06
CA HIS A 249 11.45 10.93 -24.31
C HIS A 249 12.76 10.25 -23.91
N LEU A 250 12.66 8.99 -23.49
CA LEU A 250 13.80 8.22 -23.03
C LEU A 250 14.69 7.83 -24.21
N ALA A 251 14.14 7.51 -25.38
CA ALA A 251 14.93 7.11 -26.55
C ALA A 251 16.05 8.10 -26.91
N PRO A 252 15.82 9.44 -26.96
CA PRO A 252 16.87 10.43 -27.11
C PRO A 252 18.03 10.34 -26.11
N LEU A 253 17.77 9.95 -24.87
CA LEU A 253 18.75 9.91 -23.78
C LEU A 253 19.65 8.69 -23.82
N PHE A 254 19.29 7.70 -24.65
CA PHE A 254 20.01 6.45 -24.81
C PHE A 254 20.37 6.19 -26.29
N ARG A 255 20.40 7.24 -27.13
CA ARG A 255 20.53 7.18 -28.61
C ARG A 255 21.60 6.24 -29.15
N LYS A 256 22.77 6.19 -28.51
CA LYS A 256 23.90 5.35 -28.96
C LYS A 256 23.57 3.85 -28.88
N HIS A 257 22.57 3.47 -28.07
CA HIS A 257 22.30 2.08 -27.70
C HIS A 257 20.80 1.71 -27.70
N VAL A 258 19.92 2.52 -28.31
CA VAL A 258 18.46 2.27 -28.27
C VAL A 258 18.09 0.88 -28.79
N ALA A 259 18.80 0.36 -29.78
CA ALA A 259 18.51 -0.95 -30.35
C ALA A 259 18.74 -2.13 -29.36
N SER A 260 19.60 -1.96 -28.35
CA SER A 260 19.88 -2.97 -27.32
C SER A 260 19.19 -2.69 -25.99
N MET A 261 18.56 -1.52 -25.84
CA MET A 261 17.97 -1.08 -24.59
C MET A 261 16.46 -1.28 -24.53
N ASP A 262 16.01 -1.93 -23.48
CA ASP A 262 14.62 -1.95 -23.06
C ASP A 262 14.29 -0.64 -22.30
N LEU A 263 13.69 0.32 -23.01
CA LEU A 263 13.29 1.61 -22.44
C LEU A 263 12.16 1.48 -21.40
N HIS A 264 11.38 0.40 -21.44
CA HIS A 264 10.40 0.13 -20.41
C HIS A 264 11.07 -0.27 -19.09
N ARG A 265 12.19 -1.00 -19.15
CA ARG A 265 13.00 -1.29 -17.95
C ARG A 265 13.63 -0.03 -17.38
N VAL A 266 14.08 0.90 -18.23
CA VAL A 266 14.52 2.23 -17.78
C VAL A 266 13.40 2.99 -17.05
N GLN A 267 12.17 2.93 -17.57
CA GLN A 267 11.00 3.52 -16.93
C GLN A 267 10.74 2.91 -15.54
N GLN A 268 10.88 1.58 -15.40
CA GLN A 268 10.74 0.91 -14.10
C GLN A 268 11.83 1.34 -13.13
N ASP A 269 13.10 1.41 -13.57
CA ASP A 269 14.22 1.89 -12.75
C ASP A 269 14.02 3.33 -12.28
N LEU A 270 13.47 4.19 -13.15
CA LEU A 270 13.12 5.56 -12.80
C LEU A 270 12.11 5.63 -11.64
N ALA A 271 11.17 4.68 -11.54
CA ALA A 271 10.24 4.59 -10.42
C ALA A 271 10.98 4.35 -9.09
N LEU A 272 12.02 3.50 -9.08
CA LEU A 272 12.90 3.33 -7.92
C LEU A 272 13.64 4.63 -7.59
N LEU A 273 14.17 5.32 -8.60
CA LEU A 273 14.88 6.59 -8.37
C LEU A 273 13.95 7.66 -7.76
N PHE A 274 12.67 7.70 -8.13
CA PHE A 274 11.70 8.58 -7.48
C PHE A 274 11.45 8.21 -6.02
N ILE A 275 11.32 6.92 -5.71
CA ILE A 275 11.17 6.45 -4.32
C ILE A 275 12.39 6.86 -3.49
N LEU A 276 13.60 6.70 -4.02
CA LEU A 276 14.83 7.07 -3.32
C LEU A 276 14.96 8.59 -3.16
N ALA A 277 14.64 9.38 -4.19
CA ALA A 277 14.84 10.82 -4.16
C ALA A 277 13.77 11.58 -3.35
N TYR A 278 12.51 11.14 -3.39
CA TYR A 278 11.38 11.87 -2.80
C TYR A 278 10.75 11.14 -1.61
N GLY A 279 11.15 9.89 -1.38
CA GLY A 279 10.49 9.03 -0.42
C GLY A 279 9.10 8.61 -0.88
N THR A 280 8.41 7.93 0.02
CA THR A 280 7.01 7.53 -0.09
C THR A 280 6.37 7.68 1.30
N ASP A 281 5.07 7.44 1.41
CA ASP A 281 4.38 7.36 2.70
C ASP A 281 4.98 6.32 3.68
N LEU A 282 5.81 5.40 3.18
CA LEU A 282 6.29 4.22 3.91
C LEU A 282 7.80 4.25 4.15
N LEU A 283 8.51 5.10 3.40
CA LEU A 283 9.97 5.12 3.35
C LEU A 283 10.45 6.55 3.08
N PRO A 284 11.23 7.18 3.98
CA PRO A 284 11.81 8.48 3.72
C PRO A 284 12.78 8.47 2.53
N SER A 285 12.97 9.64 1.91
CA SER A 285 13.97 9.85 0.85
C SER A 285 15.38 9.59 1.37
N LEU A 286 16.25 9.07 0.53
CA LEU A 286 17.67 8.89 0.82
C LEU A 286 18.32 10.25 1.11
N GLU A 287 19.15 10.32 2.15
CA GLU A 287 19.81 11.55 2.55
C GLU A 287 21.10 11.80 1.75
N LYS A 288 21.51 13.07 1.70
CA LYS A 288 22.71 13.56 1.00
C LYS A 288 22.77 13.19 -0.49
N THR A 289 21.62 13.08 -1.12
CA THR A 289 21.52 12.90 -2.56
C THR A 289 20.33 13.68 -3.11
N SER A 290 20.17 13.67 -4.42
CA SER A 290 19.04 14.27 -5.11
C SER A 290 18.63 13.41 -6.28
N PHE A 291 17.44 13.67 -6.83
CA PHE A 291 16.99 13.01 -8.05
C PHE A 291 17.99 13.19 -9.20
N ASN A 292 18.55 14.39 -9.39
CA ASN A 292 19.48 14.66 -10.49
C ASN A 292 20.79 13.88 -10.33
N ALA A 293 21.34 13.78 -9.11
CA ALA A 293 22.54 12.97 -8.86
C ALA A 293 22.29 11.48 -9.15
N LEU A 294 21.15 10.96 -8.70
CA LEU A 294 20.73 9.58 -8.96
C LEU A 294 20.48 9.31 -10.44
N TRP A 295 19.81 10.23 -11.14
CA TRP A 295 19.47 10.09 -12.55
C TRP A 295 20.69 10.15 -13.46
N ILE A 296 21.56 11.16 -13.29
CA ILE A 296 22.81 11.27 -14.05
C ILE A 296 23.69 10.05 -13.77
N GLY A 297 23.84 9.67 -12.50
CA GLY A 297 24.61 8.48 -12.13
C GLY A 297 24.05 7.19 -12.74
N TYR A 298 22.72 7.07 -12.82
CA TYR A 298 22.06 5.96 -13.50
C TYR A 298 22.34 5.95 -15.01
N GLN A 299 22.19 7.10 -15.69
CA GLN A 299 22.45 7.22 -17.13
C GLN A 299 23.89 6.84 -17.47
N ASP A 300 24.87 7.36 -16.72
CA ASP A 300 26.29 7.05 -16.90
C ASP A 300 26.56 5.54 -16.80
N ILE A 301 26.02 4.89 -15.75
CA ILE A 301 26.24 3.45 -15.53
C ILE A 301 25.58 2.60 -16.60
N ILE A 302 24.35 2.91 -16.99
CA ILE A 302 23.62 2.14 -18.01
C ILE A 302 24.23 2.33 -19.40
N ASN A 303 24.59 3.57 -19.77
CA ASN A 303 25.28 3.84 -21.04
C ASN A 303 26.63 3.14 -21.10
N SER A 304 27.40 3.15 -20.01
CA SER A 304 28.67 2.44 -19.92
C SER A 304 28.51 0.92 -20.11
N MET A 305 27.47 0.31 -19.52
CA MET A 305 27.18 -1.12 -19.71
C MET A 305 26.71 -1.44 -21.13
N ALA A 306 25.98 -0.52 -21.77
CA ALA A 306 25.48 -0.73 -23.13
C ALA A 306 26.57 -0.62 -24.21
N GLN A 307 27.74 -0.02 -23.90
CA GLN A 307 28.90 0.05 -24.79
C GLN A 307 29.70 -1.26 -24.86
N THR A 308 29.57 -2.13 -23.86
CA THR A 308 30.23 -3.43 -23.85
C THR A 308 29.33 -4.44 -24.57
N ASP A 309 29.53 -4.60 -25.88
CA ASP A 309 28.68 -5.39 -26.80
C ASP A 309 28.37 -6.83 -26.33
N ASP A 310 29.19 -7.42 -25.46
CA ASP A 310 29.07 -8.81 -25.02
C ASP A 310 28.25 -9.02 -23.73
N THR A 311 27.85 -7.95 -23.02
CA THR A 311 27.13 -8.10 -21.73
C THR A 311 25.73 -7.51 -21.78
N PRO A 312 24.69 -8.27 -21.37
CA PRO A 312 23.35 -7.73 -21.28
C PRO A 312 23.30 -6.57 -20.27
N VAL A 313 22.56 -5.52 -20.62
CA VAL A 313 22.36 -4.38 -19.72
C VAL A 313 21.68 -4.85 -18.44
N LEU A 314 22.34 -4.60 -17.31
CA LEU A 314 21.85 -4.96 -15.99
C LEU A 314 21.10 -3.79 -15.38
N TYR A 315 19.79 -3.74 -15.57
CA TYR A 315 18.89 -2.76 -14.95
C TYR A 315 18.89 -2.85 -13.42
N LEU A 316 18.48 -1.77 -12.73
CA LEU A 316 18.37 -1.74 -11.28
C LEU A 316 17.31 -2.72 -10.81
N LEU A 317 16.10 -2.66 -11.38
CA LEU A 317 14.97 -3.49 -11.01
C LEU A 317 14.76 -4.61 -12.01
N ASP A 318 14.42 -5.78 -11.49
CA ASP A 318 13.66 -6.78 -12.20
C ASP A 318 12.29 -6.95 -11.55
N VAL A 319 11.32 -6.21 -12.07
CA VAL A 319 9.93 -6.22 -11.57
C VAL A 319 9.34 -7.64 -11.62
N SER A 320 9.58 -8.38 -12.70
CA SER A 320 9.05 -9.71 -12.91
C SER A 320 9.55 -10.72 -11.87
N ALA A 321 10.86 -10.72 -11.63
CA ALA A 321 11.48 -11.53 -10.58
C ALA A 321 11.32 -10.92 -9.18
N SER A 322 10.91 -9.64 -9.11
CA SER A 322 10.92 -8.80 -7.93
C SER A 322 12.28 -8.75 -7.23
N LYS A 323 13.32 -8.51 -8.05
CA LYS A 323 14.73 -8.47 -7.61
C LYS A 323 15.31 -7.09 -7.84
N LEU A 324 16.27 -6.72 -6.98
CA LEU A 324 17.11 -5.54 -7.14
C LEU A 324 18.53 -5.99 -7.50
N ASN A 325 19.09 -5.45 -8.56
CA ASN A 325 20.46 -5.71 -8.96
C ASN A 325 21.42 -4.89 -8.08
N PHE A 326 21.87 -5.45 -6.96
CA PHE A 326 22.79 -4.75 -6.05
C PHE A 326 24.09 -4.32 -6.72
N LYS A 327 24.59 -5.03 -7.73
CA LYS A 327 25.82 -4.63 -8.42
C LYS A 327 25.61 -3.34 -9.21
N THR A 328 24.55 -3.26 -10.00
CA THR A 328 24.19 -2.01 -10.71
C THR A 328 23.83 -0.93 -9.70
N PHE A 329 23.05 -1.27 -8.67
CA PHE A 329 22.59 -0.30 -7.69
C PHE A 329 23.75 0.34 -6.92
N ALA A 330 24.71 -0.45 -6.43
CA ALA A 330 25.89 0.07 -5.76
C ALA A 330 26.69 1.04 -6.65
N ARG A 331 26.85 0.71 -7.94
CA ARG A 331 27.54 1.58 -8.91
C ARG A 331 26.80 2.90 -9.16
N VAL A 332 25.47 2.87 -9.20
CA VAL A 332 24.65 4.08 -9.34
C VAL A 332 24.78 4.95 -8.08
N LEU A 333 24.71 4.36 -6.89
CA LEU A 333 24.89 5.12 -5.64
C LEU A 333 26.30 5.70 -5.52
N GLU A 334 27.33 4.94 -5.92
CA GLU A 334 28.72 5.41 -5.97
C GLU A 334 28.89 6.61 -6.91
N LYS A 335 28.30 6.52 -8.11
CA LYS A 335 28.37 7.62 -9.06
C LYS A 335 27.58 8.84 -8.58
N ALA A 336 26.42 8.65 -7.97
CA ALA A 336 25.64 9.74 -7.38
C ALA A 336 26.39 10.43 -6.23
N GLU A 337 27.09 9.67 -5.39
CA GLU A 337 27.95 10.19 -4.32
C GLU A 337 29.08 11.04 -4.91
N GLN A 338 29.78 10.50 -5.92
CA GLN A 338 30.84 11.22 -6.62
C GLN A 338 30.35 12.55 -7.21
N LEU A 339 29.20 12.57 -7.88
CA LEU A 339 28.62 13.78 -8.44
C LEU A 339 28.33 14.85 -7.38
N VAL A 340 27.94 14.44 -6.17
CA VAL A 340 27.71 15.35 -5.05
C VAL A 340 29.04 15.85 -4.46
N THR A 341 30.00 14.95 -4.23
CA THR A 341 31.33 15.27 -3.70
C THR A 341 32.10 16.20 -4.62
N ASP A 342 32.02 15.99 -5.94
CA ASP A 342 32.72 16.79 -6.94
C ASP A 342 32.04 18.17 -7.18
N GLY A 343 30.93 18.46 -6.48
CA GLY A 343 30.18 19.71 -6.66
C GLY A 343 29.52 19.83 -8.03
N ILE A 344 29.32 18.70 -8.72
CA ILE A 344 28.60 18.64 -10.00
C ILE A 344 27.09 18.75 -9.77
N VAL A 345 26.59 18.08 -8.73
CA VAL A 345 25.20 18.20 -8.29
C VAL A 345 25.20 18.60 -6.82
N TYR A 346 24.56 19.72 -6.48
CA TYR A 346 24.42 20.13 -5.10
C TYR A 346 23.45 19.20 -4.35
N SER A 347 23.55 19.17 -3.02
CA SER A 347 22.60 18.43 -2.16
C SER A 347 21.16 18.90 -2.33
N SER A 348 20.95 20.16 -2.74
CA SER A 348 19.65 20.68 -3.12
C SER A 348 19.08 20.00 -4.36
N GLY A 349 19.93 19.42 -5.22
CA GLY A 349 19.59 18.83 -6.51
C GLY A 349 19.87 19.74 -7.69
N ARG A 350 20.28 20.99 -7.48
CA ARG A 350 20.73 21.87 -8.57
C ARG A 350 22.00 21.29 -9.18
N VAL A 351 22.08 21.25 -10.50
CA VAL A 351 23.28 20.88 -11.24
C VAL A 351 24.16 22.13 -11.42
N SER A 352 25.47 21.99 -11.30
CA SER A 352 26.39 23.13 -11.37
C SER A 352 26.44 23.71 -12.78
N ASP A 353 26.51 25.04 -12.86
CA ASP A 353 26.60 25.74 -14.14
C ASP A 353 27.86 25.30 -14.92
N ALA A 354 28.94 24.93 -14.22
CA ALA A 354 30.15 24.40 -14.84
C ALA A 354 29.89 23.09 -15.58
N TYR A 355 29.15 22.15 -14.96
CA TYR A 355 28.79 20.89 -15.59
C TYR A 355 27.83 21.11 -16.76
N LEU A 356 26.82 21.96 -16.59
CA LEU A 356 25.87 22.34 -17.64
C LEU A 356 26.52 22.83 -18.95
N ASN A 357 27.72 23.40 -18.86
CA ASN A 357 28.49 23.88 -20.00
C ASN A 357 29.44 22.83 -20.61
N THR A 358 29.40 21.58 -20.15
CA THR A 358 30.22 20.48 -20.68
C THR A 358 29.51 19.72 -21.81
N PRO A 359 30.24 19.13 -22.78
CA PRO A 359 29.66 18.24 -23.78
C PRO A 359 28.94 17.03 -23.16
N GLU A 360 29.42 16.53 -22.01
CA GLU A 360 28.77 15.46 -21.26
C GLU A 360 27.37 15.88 -20.79
N ALA A 361 27.19 17.13 -20.37
CA ALA A 361 25.87 17.64 -20.05
C ALA A 361 24.96 17.72 -21.28
N GLU A 362 25.48 17.91 -22.50
CA GLU A 362 24.65 17.81 -23.72
C GLU A 362 24.10 16.39 -23.94
N GLU A 363 24.85 15.34 -23.53
CA GLU A 363 24.35 13.97 -23.56
C GLU A 363 23.26 13.73 -22.50
N HIS A 364 23.30 14.47 -21.39
CA HIS A 364 22.30 14.45 -20.30
C HIS A 364 21.19 15.52 -20.44
N SER A 365 21.28 16.40 -21.45
CA SER A 365 20.77 17.79 -21.42
C SER A 365 19.26 17.97 -21.36
N SER A 366 18.44 16.94 -21.62
CA SER A 366 16.99 17.18 -21.68
C SER A 366 16.34 17.54 -20.33
N HIS A 367 17.07 17.48 -19.20
CA HIS A 367 16.48 17.53 -17.85
C HIS A 367 17.23 18.34 -16.79
N VAL A 368 18.25 19.11 -17.16
CA VAL A 368 19.24 19.56 -16.17
C VAL A 368 18.73 20.61 -15.17
N ASP A 369 17.58 21.24 -15.43
CA ASP A 369 16.97 22.22 -14.51
C ASP A 369 15.68 21.72 -13.85
N VAL A 370 15.66 20.52 -13.25
CA VAL A 370 14.56 20.18 -12.33
C VAL A 370 14.50 21.26 -11.25
N PRO A 371 13.45 22.08 -11.19
CA PRO A 371 13.40 23.18 -10.23
C PRO A 371 13.36 22.58 -8.83
N VAL A 372 14.42 22.83 -8.07
CA VAL A 372 14.46 22.50 -6.65
C VAL A 372 13.58 23.51 -5.93
N HIS A 373 12.61 23.04 -5.15
CA HIS A 373 12.00 23.89 -4.13
C HIS A 373 13.07 24.13 -3.06
N GLU A 374 13.75 25.28 -3.12
CA GLU A 374 14.67 25.72 -2.07
C GLU A 374 13.89 25.95 -0.78
N GLU A 375 13.84 24.94 0.10
CA GLU A 375 13.67 25.20 1.52
C GLU A 375 15.07 25.55 2.06
N PRO A 376 15.25 26.72 2.71
CA PRO A 376 16.54 27.12 3.24
C PRO A 376 16.92 26.19 4.39
N LEU A 377 17.79 25.23 4.12
CA LEU A 377 18.51 24.48 5.14
C LEU A 377 19.67 25.36 5.62
N GLU A 378 19.60 25.79 6.88
CA GLU A 378 20.77 26.35 7.57
C GLU A 378 21.87 25.27 7.58
N SER A 379 22.94 25.54 6.83
CA SER A 379 24.04 24.61 6.64
C SER A 379 24.98 24.64 7.83
N ASP A 380 24.73 23.80 8.84
CA ASP A 380 25.80 23.34 9.73
C ASP A 380 26.67 22.36 8.92
N THR A 381 27.76 22.87 8.36
CA THR A 381 28.67 22.15 7.44
C THR A 381 29.62 21.17 8.12
N THR A 382 29.30 20.69 9.33
CA THR A 382 30.01 19.53 9.89
C THR A 382 29.41 18.27 9.28
N SER A 383 30.12 17.71 8.29
CA SER A 383 29.74 16.43 7.70
C SER A 383 29.55 15.40 8.81
N ILE A 384 28.38 14.76 8.87
CA ILE A 384 28.13 13.62 9.77
C ILE A 384 29.20 12.53 9.59
N GLU A 385 29.83 12.44 8.41
CA GLU A 385 30.98 11.55 8.19
C GLU A 385 32.25 12.05 8.83
N ASP A 386 32.54 13.36 8.82
CA ASP A 386 33.65 13.91 9.61
C ASP A 386 33.37 13.74 11.10
N VAL A 387 32.11 13.86 11.55
CA VAL A 387 31.73 13.61 12.93
C VAL A 387 31.81 12.13 13.29
N LEU A 388 31.39 11.20 12.42
CA LEU A 388 31.46 9.76 12.64
C LEU A 388 32.87 9.23 12.51
N GLN A 389 33.63 9.64 11.50
CA GLN A 389 35.01 9.25 11.28
C GLN A 389 35.88 9.82 12.39
N LYS A 390 35.69 11.09 12.78
CA LYS A 390 36.34 11.67 13.96
C LYS A 390 35.89 11.00 15.25
N GLN A 391 34.61 10.64 15.41
CA GLN A 391 34.15 9.85 16.56
C GLN A 391 34.75 8.43 16.56
N ILE A 392 34.90 7.77 15.42
CA ILE A 392 35.49 6.43 15.29
C ILE A 392 37.02 6.48 15.47
N GLU A 393 37.67 7.55 15.04
CA GLU A 393 39.12 7.77 15.22
C GLU A 393 39.46 8.26 16.65
N GLU A 394 38.60 9.05 17.28
CA GLU A 394 38.72 9.48 18.68
C GLU A 394 38.28 8.38 19.67
N LEU A 395 37.31 7.54 19.30
CA LEU A 395 36.91 6.37 20.08
C LEU A 395 37.74 5.17 19.65
N ASN A 396 38.83 4.95 20.39
CA ASN A 396 39.65 3.72 20.39
C ASN A 396 38.78 2.50 19.96
N PRO A 397 39.10 1.75 18.89
CA PRO A 397 38.22 0.71 18.31
C PRO A 397 37.84 -0.43 19.27
N THR A 398 38.44 -0.47 20.46
CA THR A 398 38.06 -1.29 21.61
C THR A 398 36.84 -0.76 22.38
N ASN A 399 36.33 0.42 22.04
CA ASN A 399 35.18 1.02 22.70
C ASN A 399 33.88 0.32 22.28
N PRO A 400 33.16 -0.33 23.20
CA PRO A 400 31.93 -1.07 22.89
C PRO A 400 30.83 -0.19 22.26
N ASN A 401 30.91 1.13 22.38
CA ASN A 401 29.96 2.05 21.76
C ASN A 401 30.11 2.13 20.24
N VAL A 402 31.33 2.03 19.70
CA VAL A 402 31.59 2.08 18.25
C VAL A 402 31.00 0.84 17.56
N SER A 403 31.23 -0.34 18.13
CA SER A 403 30.64 -1.60 17.64
C SER A 403 29.11 -1.56 17.64
N ARG A 404 28.49 -0.99 18.70
CA ARG A 404 27.04 -0.80 18.76
C ARG A 404 26.52 0.17 17.70
N LEU A 405 27.25 1.25 17.44
CA LEU A 405 26.86 2.24 16.44
C LEU A 405 26.92 1.66 15.02
N ILE A 406 28.02 0.97 14.68
CA ILE A 406 28.17 0.27 13.39
C ILE A 406 27.06 -0.77 13.22
N SER A 407 26.77 -1.57 14.26
CA SER A 407 25.69 -2.57 14.22
C SER A 407 24.34 -1.90 13.94
N ARG A 408 24.06 -0.77 14.60
CA ARG A 408 22.82 -0.01 14.37
C ARG A 408 22.72 0.55 12.94
N HIS A 409 23.82 1.05 12.36
CA HIS A 409 23.81 1.51 10.96
C HIS A 409 23.57 0.37 9.98
N ILE A 410 24.15 -0.81 10.23
CA ILE A 410 23.93 -2.01 9.40
C ILE A 410 22.47 -2.48 9.52
N GLU A 411 21.91 -2.51 10.73
CA GLU A 411 20.51 -2.86 10.98
C GLU A 411 19.56 -1.86 10.29
N ASN A 412 19.81 -0.56 10.43
CA ASN A 412 19.03 0.48 9.76
C ASN A 412 19.11 0.36 8.23
N ALA A 413 20.29 0.07 7.68
CA ALA A 413 20.47 -0.12 6.24
C ALA A 413 19.69 -1.34 5.72
N SER A 414 19.76 -2.46 6.45
CA SER A 414 18.96 -3.65 6.15
C SER A 414 17.47 -3.34 6.17
N LEU A 415 16.98 -2.67 7.24
CA LEU A 415 15.57 -2.32 7.40
C LEU A 415 15.08 -1.35 6.31
N TYR A 416 15.93 -0.40 5.89
CA TYR A 416 15.63 0.52 4.78
C TYR A 416 15.44 -0.26 3.48
N VAL A 417 16.36 -1.16 3.15
CA VAL A 417 16.28 -1.99 1.93
C VAL A 417 15.10 -2.96 1.98
N ASP A 418 14.83 -3.58 3.13
CA ASP A 418 13.65 -4.45 3.31
C ASP A 418 12.35 -3.67 3.09
N THR A 419 12.26 -2.46 3.63
CA THR A 419 11.08 -1.59 3.47
C THR A 419 10.95 -1.07 2.04
N LEU A 420 12.06 -0.75 1.38
CA LEU A 420 12.10 -0.41 -0.05
C LEU A 420 11.58 -1.56 -0.91
N MET A 421 12.08 -2.77 -0.68
CA MET A 421 11.67 -3.96 -1.40
C MET A 421 10.20 -4.31 -1.13
N TRP A 422 9.74 -4.18 0.11
CA TRP A 422 8.33 -4.34 0.47
C TRP A 422 7.43 -3.31 -0.23
N THR A 423 7.89 -2.06 -0.32
CA THR A 423 7.19 -1.00 -1.06
C THR A 423 7.10 -1.35 -2.54
N LEU A 424 8.21 -1.73 -3.17
CA LEU A 424 8.24 -2.14 -4.59
C LEU A 424 7.33 -3.35 -4.85
N LEU A 425 7.30 -4.35 -3.96
CA LEU A 425 6.41 -5.50 -4.09
C LEU A 425 4.93 -5.15 -3.99
N SER A 426 4.59 -4.32 -3.00
CA SER A 426 3.21 -3.83 -2.85
C SER A 426 2.77 -3.11 -4.13
N ARG A 427 3.68 -2.34 -4.74
CA ARG A 427 3.41 -1.57 -5.96
C ARG A 427 3.38 -2.43 -7.24
N THR A 428 4.18 -3.48 -7.34
CA THR A 428 4.29 -4.34 -8.54
C THR A 428 3.34 -5.52 -8.55
N ARG A 429 2.88 -5.98 -7.38
CA ARG A 429 2.01 -7.15 -7.24
C ARG A 429 0.65 -6.84 -6.63
N GLY A 430 0.44 -5.62 -6.11
CA GLY A 430 -0.77 -5.28 -5.34
C GLY A 430 -0.86 -6.02 -4.00
N LEU A 431 0.26 -6.57 -3.49
CA LEU A 431 0.25 -7.44 -2.31
C LEU A 431 0.96 -6.78 -1.12
N THR A 432 0.21 -6.56 -0.04
CA THR A 432 0.77 -6.20 1.27
C THR A 432 1.16 -7.48 2.01
N ARG A 433 2.44 -7.88 1.96
CA ARG A 433 2.93 -9.15 2.53
C ARG A 433 2.96 -9.18 4.06
N ASP A 434 3.36 -8.07 4.67
CA ASP A 434 3.39 -7.93 6.13
C ASP A 434 2.80 -6.58 6.51
N TYR A 435 1.65 -6.60 7.19
CA TYR A 435 0.99 -5.40 7.69
C TYR A 435 1.73 -4.77 8.88
N ARG A 436 2.76 -5.41 9.42
CA ARG A 436 3.53 -4.93 10.59
C ARG A 436 4.87 -4.32 10.21
N LEU A 437 5.35 -4.56 8.98
CA LEU A 437 6.63 -4.00 8.55
C LEU A 437 6.56 -2.48 8.54
N MET A 438 7.59 -1.86 9.11
CA MET A 438 7.69 -0.43 9.25
C MET A 438 9.17 -0.04 9.33
N TYR A 439 9.52 1.01 8.62
CA TYR A 439 10.76 1.73 8.83
C TYR A 439 10.50 2.78 9.93
N ASP A 440 11.21 2.64 11.06
CA ASP A 440 10.94 3.39 12.29
C ASP A 440 11.82 4.62 12.49
N ASN A 441 12.67 4.94 11.51
CA ASN A 441 13.46 6.17 11.53
C ASN A 441 12.73 7.28 10.78
N ASP A 442 12.68 8.46 11.38
CA ASP A 442 12.08 9.67 10.78
C ASP A 442 12.84 10.15 9.53
N HIS A 443 14.10 9.74 9.43
CA HIS A 443 15.08 10.13 8.43
C HIS A 443 15.46 8.97 7.52
N GLY A 444 15.70 9.28 6.25
CA GLY A 444 16.21 8.28 5.31
C GLY A 444 17.62 7.86 5.65
N LEU A 445 18.08 6.83 4.98
CA LEU A 445 19.46 6.40 5.11
C LEU A 445 20.38 7.36 4.36
N ASP A 446 21.56 7.60 4.90
CA ASP A 446 22.63 8.29 4.19
C ASP A 446 23.09 7.48 2.97
N LEU A 447 23.25 8.14 1.82
CA LEU A 447 23.67 7.53 0.54
C LEU A 447 24.92 6.66 0.70
N VAL A 448 25.94 7.17 1.39
CA VAL A 448 27.23 6.48 1.57
C VAL A 448 27.05 5.23 2.44
N THR A 449 26.25 5.34 3.49
CA THR A 449 25.90 4.23 4.38
C THR A 449 25.20 3.11 3.61
N LEU A 450 24.21 3.45 2.77
CA LEU A 450 23.51 2.47 1.93
C LEU A 450 24.48 1.77 0.98
N ARG A 451 25.32 2.54 0.27
CA ARG A 451 26.29 2.02 -0.68
C ARG A 451 27.27 1.06 -0.01
N LYS A 452 27.87 1.47 1.12
CA LYS A 452 28.80 0.63 1.91
C LYS A 452 28.14 -0.68 2.35
N TRP A 453 26.89 -0.61 2.81
CA TRP A 453 26.13 -1.80 3.17
C TRP A 453 25.93 -2.74 1.98
N ILE A 454 25.55 -2.22 0.80
CA ILE A 454 25.36 -3.04 -0.40
C ILE A 454 26.68 -3.70 -0.83
N PHE A 455 27.80 -2.99 -0.83
CA PHE A 455 29.11 -3.57 -1.15
C PHE A 455 29.49 -4.70 -0.19
N ALA A 456 29.26 -4.53 1.11
CA ALA A 456 29.48 -5.59 2.08
C ALA A 456 28.63 -6.85 1.79
N GLN A 457 27.38 -6.67 1.33
CA GLN A 457 26.54 -7.81 0.90
C GLN A 457 27.10 -8.51 -0.34
N LEU A 458 27.69 -7.76 -1.29
CA LEU A 458 28.28 -8.32 -2.51
C LEU A 458 29.57 -9.11 -2.24
N GLU A 459 30.40 -8.67 -1.29
CA GLU A 459 31.65 -9.35 -0.91
C GLU A 459 31.40 -10.64 -0.13
N GLY A 460 30.31 -10.70 0.65
CA GLY A 460 30.02 -11.81 1.56
C GLY A 460 29.61 -13.15 0.92
N LYS A 461 29.53 -13.26 -0.42
CA LYS A 461 29.04 -14.45 -1.18
C LYS A 461 27.67 -15.03 -0.75
N GLN A 462 27.00 -14.44 0.25
CA GLN A 462 25.64 -14.74 0.68
C GLN A 462 24.79 -13.48 0.66
N ALA A 463 24.68 -12.84 -0.50
CA ALA A 463 23.47 -12.07 -0.78
C ALA A 463 22.38 -13.08 -1.17
N VAL A 464 21.87 -13.86 -0.20
CA VAL A 464 20.59 -14.57 -0.37
C VAL A 464 19.54 -13.48 -0.33
N PHE A 465 19.26 -12.94 -1.49
CA PHE A 465 18.13 -12.07 -1.67
C PHE A 465 16.85 -12.85 -1.66
N TRP A 466 15.86 -12.23 -1.05
CA TRP A 466 14.44 -12.53 -1.11
C TRP A 466 14.07 -13.42 -2.29
N ASP A 467 14.08 -14.74 -2.05
CA ASP A 467 13.58 -15.67 -3.03
C ASP A 467 12.10 -15.39 -3.18
N GLY A 468 11.72 -15.08 -4.42
CA GLY A 468 10.34 -15.08 -4.85
C GLY A 468 9.73 -16.49 -4.72
N PRO A 469 8.88 -16.91 -5.66
CA PRO A 469 7.77 -17.85 -5.45
C PRO A 469 8.07 -19.27 -4.91
N GLU A 470 9.33 -19.70 -4.73
CA GLU A 470 9.64 -20.98 -4.07
C GLU A 470 9.43 -20.97 -2.54
N ALA A 471 9.26 -19.79 -1.92
CA ALA A 471 8.76 -19.68 -0.54
C ALA A 471 7.26 -20.05 -0.40
N VAL A 472 6.59 -20.44 -1.50
CA VAL A 472 5.21 -20.93 -1.54
C VAL A 472 5.20 -22.47 -1.60
N THR A 473 5.94 -23.14 -0.71
CA THR A 473 5.38 -24.36 -0.12
C THR A 473 4.34 -23.95 0.93
N PRO A 474 3.16 -24.58 1.00
CA PRO A 474 2.15 -24.26 1.99
C PRO A 474 2.77 -24.33 3.40
N PRO A 475 2.29 -23.50 4.36
CA PRO A 475 2.99 -23.27 5.62
C PRO A 475 2.86 -24.47 6.54
N GLU A 476 3.71 -25.48 6.35
CA GLU A 476 4.15 -26.36 7.41
C GLU A 476 5.57 -25.94 7.80
N LYS A 477 5.65 -25.06 8.81
CA LYS A 477 6.86 -24.74 9.60
C LYS A 477 7.90 -23.77 9.00
N SER A 478 7.48 -22.61 8.48
CA SER A 478 8.39 -21.45 8.42
C SER A 478 8.19 -20.57 9.66
N GLN A 479 9.07 -20.76 10.66
CA GLN A 479 9.26 -19.80 11.77
C GLN A 479 10.36 -18.82 11.36
N VAL A 480 10.02 -17.77 10.63
CA VAL A 480 10.86 -16.56 10.61
C VAL A 480 10.22 -15.56 11.55
N VAL A 481 10.57 -15.71 12.82
CA VAL A 481 10.30 -14.71 13.85
C VAL A 481 11.59 -13.91 14.02
N HIS A 482 11.49 -12.59 13.95
CA HIS A 482 12.60 -11.67 14.21
C HIS A 482 13.39 -12.10 15.47
N PRO A 483 14.74 -12.11 15.47
CA PRO A 483 15.55 -12.66 16.57
C PRO A 483 15.15 -12.16 17.96
N SER A 484 14.72 -10.89 18.06
CA SER A 484 14.23 -10.25 19.29
C SER A 484 13.02 -10.94 19.93
N PHE A 485 12.17 -11.58 19.13
CA PHE A 485 10.96 -12.28 19.59
C PHE A 485 11.21 -13.78 19.81
N SER A 486 12.16 -14.38 19.07
CA SER A 486 12.46 -15.81 19.15
C SER A 486 12.83 -16.28 20.56
N LYS A 487 13.51 -15.44 21.35
CA LYS A 487 13.95 -15.75 22.72
C LYS A 487 12.82 -15.96 23.73
N TYR A 488 11.60 -15.45 23.46
CA TYR A 488 10.47 -15.54 24.40
C TYR A 488 9.48 -16.65 24.05
N ILE A 489 9.64 -17.28 22.88
CA ILE A 489 8.75 -18.36 22.42
C ILE A 489 8.88 -19.64 23.28
N PRO A 490 10.08 -20.09 23.69
CA PRO A 490 10.21 -21.26 24.56
C PRO A 490 9.55 -21.06 25.92
N GLU A 491 9.79 -19.89 26.55
CA GLU A 491 9.21 -19.53 27.86
C GLU A 491 7.67 -19.50 27.81
N PHE A 492 7.10 -18.95 26.73
CA PHE A 492 5.66 -18.97 26.51
C PHE A 492 5.11 -20.40 26.34
N THR A 493 5.83 -21.25 25.61
CA THR A 493 5.39 -22.62 25.32
C THR A 493 5.39 -23.48 26.58
N ASP A 494 6.42 -23.35 27.43
CA ASP A 494 6.54 -24.06 28.70
C ASP A 494 5.44 -23.68 29.69
N VAL A 495 5.13 -22.38 29.81
CA VAL A 495 4.05 -21.90 30.68
C VAL A 495 2.69 -22.42 30.22
N LEU A 496 2.44 -22.43 28.92
CA LEU A 496 1.18 -22.92 28.36
C LEU A 496 1.01 -24.43 28.60
N GLN A 497 2.06 -25.22 28.37
CA GLN A 497 2.05 -26.66 28.63
C GLN A 497 1.87 -26.98 30.12
N THR A 498 2.54 -26.25 31.00
CA THR A 498 2.42 -26.43 32.45
C THR A 498 0.98 -26.18 32.92
N LYS A 499 0.33 -25.11 32.45
CA LYS A 499 -1.05 -24.78 32.83
C LYS A 499 -2.08 -25.76 32.24
N GLN A 500 -1.81 -26.30 31.06
CA GLN A 500 -2.62 -27.37 30.48
C GLN A 500 -2.50 -28.68 31.28
N GLN A 501 -1.29 -29.02 31.75
CA GLN A 501 -1.08 -30.20 32.58
C GLN A 501 -1.74 -30.05 33.96
N GLU A 502 -1.66 -28.87 34.58
CA GLU A 502 -2.38 -28.57 35.83
C GLU A 502 -3.89 -28.70 35.66
N ALA A 503 -4.44 -28.18 34.55
CA ALA A 503 -5.85 -28.31 34.22
C ALA A 503 -6.26 -29.78 33.98
N ALA A 504 -5.45 -30.56 33.28
CA ALA A 504 -5.70 -31.98 33.05
C ALA A 504 -5.66 -32.78 34.37
N ASN A 505 -4.70 -32.50 35.25
CA ASN A 505 -4.57 -33.12 36.56
C ASN A 505 -5.73 -32.75 37.50
N ALA A 506 -6.24 -31.51 37.42
CA ALA A 506 -7.39 -31.06 38.19
C ALA A 506 -8.70 -31.73 37.72
N VAL A 507 -8.82 -32.03 36.42
CA VAL A 507 -9.96 -32.80 35.89
C VAL A 507 -9.85 -34.28 36.27
N ALA A 508 -8.64 -34.85 36.32
CA ALA A 508 -8.41 -36.24 36.67
C ALA A 508 -8.65 -36.55 38.17
N THR A 509 -8.55 -35.56 39.05
CA THR A 509 -8.80 -35.71 40.49
C THR A 509 -10.27 -35.53 40.89
N PHE A 510 -11.18 -35.29 39.93
CA PHE A 510 -12.60 -35.14 40.22
C PHE A 510 -13.29 -36.51 40.42
N PRO A 511 -13.94 -36.77 41.58
CA PRO A 511 -14.37 -38.11 41.97
C PRO A 511 -15.67 -38.61 41.30
N HIS A 512 -16.23 -37.88 40.34
CA HIS A 512 -17.51 -38.22 39.70
C HIS A 512 -17.46 -38.09 38.18
N ASP A 513 -18.12 -39.03 37.50
CA ASP A 513 -18.18 -39.12 36.05
C ASP A 513 -19.01 -37.95 35.47
N TYR A 514 -18.40 -37.16 34.59
CA TYR A 514 -18.88 -35.83 34.15
C TYR A 514 -20.30 -35.86 33.55
N ILE A 515 -20.69 -37.01 33.00
CA ILE A 515 -21.99 -37.24 32.35
C ILE A 515 -23.12 -37.36 33.38
N THR A 516 -22.82 -37.77 34.61
CA THR A 516 -23.81 -38.04 35.67
C THR A 516 -24.02 -36.90 36.65
N CYS A 517 -23.20 -35.84 36.60
CA CYS A 517 -23.30 -34.71 37.53
C CYS A 517 -24.59 -33.90 37.34
N SER A 518 -25.22 -33.50 38.44
CA SER A 518 -26.35 -32.55 38.43
C SER A 518 -25.90 -31.14 38.01
N ALA A 519 -26.82 -30.32 37.49
CA ALA A 519 -26.51 -28.97 37.03
C ALA A 519 -25.86 -28.08 38.12
N LYS A 520 -26.22 -28.30 39.39
CA LYS A 520 -25.68 -27.58 40.56
C LYS A 520 -24.27 -28.04 40.96
N GLN A 521 -23.89 -29.27 40.60
CA GLN A 521 -22.52 -29.76 40.77
C GLN A 521 -21.64 -29.33 39.60
N ARG A 522 -22.18 -29.28 38.37
CA ARG A 522 -21.45 -28.76 37.20
C ARG A 522 -21.10 -27.28 37.33
N SER A 523 -21.90 -26.50 38.07
CA SER A 523 -21.61 -25.08 38.34
C SER A 523 -20.51 -24.84 39.39
N LEU A 524 -20.04 -25.88 40.08
CA LEU A 524 -18.92 -25.80 41.03
C LEU A 524 -17.58 -26.21 40.40
N ILE A 525 -17.61 -26.74 39.17
CA ILE A 525 -16.42 -27.04 38.39
C ILE A 525 -15.96 -25.72 37.77
N PRO A 526 -14.73 -25.23 38.02
CA PRO A 526 -14.23 -24.02 37.37
C PRO A 526 -14.42 -24.14 35.87
N ASN A 527 -15.21 -23.25 35.28
CA ASN A 527 -15.54 -23.37 33.87
C ASN A 527 -14.23 -23.26 33.07
N ARG A 528 -14.03 -24.07 32.01
CA ARG A 528 -12.87 -23.91 31.09
C ARG A 528 -12.72 -22.46 30.63
N LYS A 529 -13.82 -21.73 30.54
CA LYS A 529 -13.87 -20.29 30.32
C LYS A 529 -13.15 -19.48 31.40
N GLU A 530 -13.30 -19.81 32.68
CA GLU A 530 -12.62 -19.14 33.79
C GLU A 530 -11.13 -19.49 33.87
N MET A 531 -10.73 -20.72 33.57
CA MET A 531 -9.29 -21.06 33.44
C MET A 531 -8.65 -20.41 32.21
N PHE A 532 -9.38 -20.30 31.10
CA PHE A 532 -8.95 -19.57 29.91
C PHE A 532 -8.85 -18.06 30.19
N LEU A 533 -9.82 -17.50 30.91
CA LEU A 533 -9.78 -16.11 31.37
C LEU A 533 -8.66 -15.86 32.38
N ALA A 534 -8.35 -16.81 33.27
CA ALA A 534 -7.21 -16.72 34.19
C ALA A 534 -5.87 -16.80 33.44
N SER A 535 -5.79 -17.60 32.37
CA SER A 535 -4.63 -17.67 31.48
C SER A 535 -4.45 -16.39 30.65
N ILE A 536 -5.57 -15.76 30.23
CA ILE A 536 -5.59 -14.44 29.59
C ILE A 536 -5.19 -13.34 30.59
N GLN A 537 -5.68 -13.36 31.82
CA GLN A 537 -5.32 -12.39 32.86
C GLN A 537 -3.84 -12.52 33.29
N PHE A 538 -3.31 -13.75 33.32
CA PHE A 538 -1.88 -13.99 33.51
C PHE A 538 -1.07 -13.46 32.32
N PHE A 539 -1.54 -13.67 31.09
CA PHE A 539 -0.97 -13.07 29.87
C PHE A 539 -1.00 -11.53 29.93
N GLU A 540 -2.09 -10.92 30.39
CA GLU A 540 -2.18 -9.47 30.63
C GLU A 540 -1.12 -9.02 31.65
N SER A 541 -0.88 -9.77 32.72
CA SER A 541 0.15 -9.45 33.72
C SER A 541 1.60 -9.56 33.22
N LEU A 542 1.89 -10.49 32.30
CA LEU A 542 3.20 -10.60 31.63
C LEU A 542 3.36 -9.51 30.57
N SER A 543 2.29 -9.23 29.84
CA SER A 543 2.21 -8.20 28.80
C SER A 543 2.29 -6.78 29.37
N LEU A 544 1.81 -6.57 30.60
CA LEU A 544 1.90 -5.31 31.34
C LEU A 544 3.36 -4.84 31.52
N LYS A 545 4.33 -5.75 31.65
CA LYS A 545 5.76 -5.39 31.71
C LYS A 545 6.36 -4.99 30.34
N LEU A 546 5.80 -5.48 29.24
CA LEU A 546 6.28 -5.24 27.87
C LEU A 546 5.58 -4.03 27.19
N TYR A 547 4.35 -3.72 27.61
CA TYR A 547 3.49 -2.71 26.97
C TYR A 547 3.13 -1.52 27.87
N GLN A 548 3.77 -1.36 29.03
CA GLN A 548 3.46 -0.27 29.98
C GLN A 548 3.37 1.13 29.34
N PRO A 549 4.22 1.51 28.36
CA PRO A 549 4.07 2.81 27.68
C PRO A 549 2.81 2.91 26.81
N ALA A 550 2.40 1.82 26.13
CA ALA A 550 1.21 1.77 25.27
C ALA A 550 -0.09 1.68 26.09
N LEU A 551 -0.08 0.96 27.21
CA LEU A 551 -1.24 0.80 28.10
C LEU A 551 -1.51 2.06 28.94
N ASN A 552 -0.46 2.76 29.40
CA ASN A 552 -0.59 4.06 30.06
C ASN A 552 -1.25 5.11 29.14
N PHE A 553 -1.15 4.92 27.82
CA PHE A 553 -1.76 5.77 26.80
C PHE A 553 -3.20 5.36 26.44
N ALA A 554 -3.52 4.05 26.44
CA ALA A 554 -4.84 3.54 26.04
C ALA A 554 -5.91 3.63 27.14
N THR A 555 -5.52 3.58 28.41
CA THR A 555 -6.45 3.52 29.55
C THR A 555 -7.34 4.78 29.69
N PRO A 556 -6.83 6.02 29.51
CA PRO A 556 -7.65 7.22 29.52
C PRO A 556 -8.62 7.30 28.32
N CYS A 557 -8.21 6.80 27.15
CA CYS A 557 -9.05 6.74 25.95
C CYS A 557 -10.17 5.71 26.08
N ARG A 558 -9.88 4.53 26.65
CA ARG A 558 -10.89 3.50 26.93
C ARG A 558 -11.96 4.00 27.90
N ALA A 559 -11.55 4.68 28.97
CA ALA A 559 -12.49 5.27 29.93
C ALA A 559 -13.38 6.35 29.29
N ARG A 560 -12.80 7.24 28.46
CA ARG A 560 -13.59 8.28 27.76
C ARG A 560 -14.55 7.69 26.73
N ILE A 561 -14.16 6.67 25.99
CA ILE A 561 -15.04 6.02 25.01
C ILE A 561 -16.18 5.30 25.72
N VAL A 562 -15.90 4.52 26.77
CA VAL A 562 -16.95 3.88 27.59
C VAL A 562 -17.94 4.91 28.12
N GLU A 563 -17.46 6.05 28.61
CA GLU A 563 -18.33 7.12 29.12
C GLU A 563 -19.18 7.76 28.01
N SER A 564 -18.63 7.89 26.80
CA SER A 564 -19.32 8.48 25.64
C SER A 564 -20.46 7.60 25.10
N VAL A 565 -20.44 6.29 25.37
CA VAL A 565 -21.50 5.36 24.90
C VAL A 565 -22.50 4.96 25.99
N LYS A 566 -22.31 5.42 27.24
CA LYS A 566 -23.22 5.11 28.36
C LYS A 566 -24.63 5.69 28.21
N GLU A 567 -24.80 6.70 27.36
CA GLU A 567 -26.13 7.25 27.04
C GLU A 567 -26.98 6.29 26.19
N VAL A 568 -26.35 5.31 25.54
CA VAL A 568 -26.99 4.43 24.54
C VAL A 568 -26.89 2.95 24.92
N LEU A 569 -25.84 2.55 25.65
CA LEU A 569 -25.58 1.17 26.05
C LEU A 569 -25.34 1.09 27.56
N THR A 570 -25.75 -0.02 28.18
CA THR A 570 -25.35 -0.28 29.57
C THR A 570 -23.82 -0.38 29.65
N GLU A 571 -23.23 0.03 30.77
CA GLU A 571 -21.76 0.04 30.95
C GLU A 571 -21.12 -1.33 30.66
N LYS A 572 -21.83 -2.42 30.97
CA LYS A 572 -21.41 -3.79 30.67
C LYS A 572 -21.39 -4.07 29.17
N GLN A 573 -22.39 -3.60 28.41
CA GLN A 573 -22.45 -3.74 26.95
C GLN A 573 -21.42 -2.84 26.25
N ALA A 574 -21.23 -1.61 26.74
CA ALA A 574 -20.22 -0.70 26.21
C ALA A 574 -18.81 -1.27 26.36
N LYS A 575 -18.47 -1.80 27.55
CA LYS A 575 -17.18 -2.47 27.79
C LYS A 575 -17.01 -3.70 26.89
N THR A 576 -18.04 -4.55 26.80
CA THR A 576 -17.97 -5.79 25.99
C THR A 576 -17.81 -5.52 24.49
N SER A 577 -18.51 -4.53 23.92
CA SER A 577 -18.37 -4.16 22.51
C SER A 577 -16.98 -3.57 22.20
N ILE A 578 -16.44 -2.74 23.09
CA ILE A 578 -15.10 -2.16 22.90
C ILE A 578 -14.02 -3.24 23.00
N ASP A 579 -14.15 -4.16 23.96
CA ASP A 579 -13.20 -5.26 24.14
C ASP A 579 -13.28 -6.26 22.95
N ALA A 580 -14.46 -6.48 22.36
CA ALA A 580 -14.62 -7.33 21.16
C ALA A 580 -14.00 -6.73 19.89
N CYS A 581 -13.95 -5.41 19.76
CA CYS A 581 -13.32 -4.71 18.63
C CYS A 581 -11.78 -4.66 18.74
N MET A 582 -11.22 -4.97 19.90
CA MET A 582 -9.79 -4.84 20.21
C MET A 582 -9.03 -6.19 20.21
N LEU A 583 -9.70 -7.31 19.97
CA LEU A 583 -9.07 -8.64 20.00
C LEU A 583 -8.56 -9.07 18.63
N PRO A 584 -7.31 -9.59 18.52
CA PRO A 584 -6.85 -10.26 17.30
C PRO A 584 -7.52 -11.63 17.15
N VAL A 585 -7.86 -11.99 15.91
CA VAL A 585 -8.44 -13.30 15.56
C VAL A 585 -7.36 -14.39 15.71
N ALA A 586 -7.68 -15.46 16.43
CA ALA A 586 -6.77 -16.59 16.69
C ALA A 586 -6.47 -17.42 15.41
N PRO A 587 -5.31 -18.11 15.33
CA PRO A 587 -4.94 -18.88 14.14
C PRO A 587 -5.85 -20.12 13.94
N PRO A 588 -6.10 -20.55 12.67
CA PRO A 588 -7.08 -21.60 12.33
C PRO A 588 -6.81 -22.99 12.90
N SER A 589 -5.56 -23.29 13.30
CA SER A 589 -5.15 -24.62 13.76
C SER A 589 -5.66 -25.03 15.15
N LYS A 590 -6.48 -24.19 15.81
CA LYS A 590 -6.94 -24.42 17.19
C LYS A 590 -8.47 -24.34 17.37
N MET A 591 -9.27 -24.39 16.31
CA MET A 591 -10.73 -24.57 16.43
C MET A 591 -11.11 -26.05 16.23
N ASP A 592 -11.65 -26.67 17.28
CA ASP A 592 -12.05 -28.08 17.32
C ASP A 592 -13.22 -28.36 16.36
N THR A 593 -13.06 -29.38 15.53
CA THR A 593 -13.90 -29.74 14.38
C THR A 593 -15.01 -30.72 14.76
N ARG A 594 -15.83 -30.36 15.75
CA ARG A 594 -17.03 -31.15 16.11
C ARG A 594 -18.25 -30.29 16.40
N LEU A 595 -18.70 -29.55 15.41
CA LEU A 595 -20.09 -29.10 15.30
C LEU A 595 -20.48 -29.19 13.82
N ASN A 596 -21.31 -30.18 13.51
CA ASN A 596 -21.92 -30.36 12.20
C ASN A 596 -22.80 -29.14 11.86
N GLY A 597 -22.72 -28.71 10.61
CA GLY A 597 -23.76 -27.93 9.94
C GLY A 597 -23.65 -26.40 10.07
N CYS A 598 -23.46 -25.75 8.92
CA CYS A 598 -23.42 -24.31 8.69
C CYS A 598 -24.40 -23.47 9.54
N SER A 599 -23.95 -22.30 10.03
CA SER A 599 -24.63 -21.00 9.95
C SER A 599 -23.88 -19.95 10.75
N TYR A 600 -23.52 -18.82 10.13
CA TYR A 600 -23.87 -17.45 10.57
C TYR A 600 -23.26 -16.47 9.54
N VAL A 601 -24.03 -16.17 8.50
CA VAL A 601 -23.77 -14.98 7.68
C VAL A 601 -25.11 -14.25 7.52
N VAL A 602 -25.16 -13.01 8.01
CA VAL A 602 -26.33 -12.13 7.88
C VAL A 602 -26.11 -11.25 6.65
N PHE A 603 -27.04 -11.28 5.70
CA PHE A 603 -27.07 -10.35 4.57
C PHE A 603 -28.48 -9.84 4.29
N ALA A 604 -28.56 -8.57 3.88
CA ALA A 604 -29.75 -7.95 3.32
C ALA A 604 -29.38 -7.37 1.94
N GLY A 605 -30.10 -7.76 0.89
CA GLY A 605 -29.98 -7.19 -0.45
C GLY A 605 -30.79 -7.96 -1.51
N PRO A 606 -31.43 -7.29 -2.48
CA PRO A 606 -32.35 -7.94 -3.43
C PRO A 606 -31.61 -8.60 -4.59
N GLY A 607 -32.07 -9.79 -4.98
CA GLY A 607 -31.50 -10.63 -6.04
C GLY A 607 -31.48 -9.98 -7.42
N LYS A 608 -30.31 -9.49 -7.84
CA LYS A 608 -30.05 -9.07 -9.22
C LYS A 608 -28.84 -9.83 -9.79
N LYS A 609 -29.03 -10.42 -10.97
CA LYS A 609 -27.98 -11.10 -11.75
C LYS A 609 -26.85 -10.13 -12.10
N GLY A 610 -25.61 -10.55 -11.91
CA GLY A 610 -24.41 -9.83 -12.34
C GLY A 610 -23.62 -9.11 -11.23
N VAL A 611 -24.06 -9.18 -9.97
CA VAL A 611 -23.32 -8.61 -8.83
C VAL A 611 -22.36 -9.67 -8.27
N CYS A 612 -21.07 -9.33 -8.20
CA CYS A 612 -20.04 -10.14 -7.55
C CYS A 612 -19.81 -9.63 -6.13
N PHE A 613 -19.78 -10.53 -5.16
CA PHE A 613 -19.44 -10.19 -3.77
C PHE A 613 -18.07 -10.78 -3.43
N GLU A 614 -17.25 -9.99 -2.77
CA GLU A 614 -16.01 -10.49 -2.18
C GLU A 614 -16.32 -11.02 -0.77
N MET A 615 -16.03 -12.30 -0.55
CA MET A 615 -16.28 -12.99 0.71
C MET A 615 -15.00 -13.65 1.19
N MET A 616 -14.68 -13.54 2.47
CA MET A 616 -13.57 -14.28 3.05
C MET A 616 -14.01 -15.73 3.27
N ASP A 617 -13.36 -16.67 2.58
CA ASP A 617 -13.47 -18.09 2.88
C ASP A 617 -12.89 -18.33 4.27
N VAL A 618 -13.76 -18.71 5.21
CA VAL A 618 -13.41 -18.88 6.63
C VAL A 618 -12.46 -20.07 6.84
N LYS A 619 -12.44 -21.06 5.93
CA LYS A 619 -11.52 -22.21 6.01
C LYS A 619 -10.12 -21.83 5.55
N THR A 620 -10.01 -21.02 4.50
CA THR A 620 -8.70 -20.71 3.90
C THR A 620 -8.16 -19.33 4.29
N GLY A 621 -8.97 -18.46 4.90
CA GLY A 621 -8.65 -17.06 5.15
C GLY A 621 -8.42 -16.25 3.87
N LYS A 622 -8.83 -16.78 2.71
CA LYS A 622 -8.64 -16.14 1.40
C LYS A 622 -9.93 -15.45 0.99
N TRP A 623 -9.81 -14.26 0.45
CA TRP A 623 -10.95 -13.58 -0.16
C TRP A 623 -11.26 -14.23 -1.52
N VAL A 624 -12.53 -14.61 -1.70
CA VAL A 624 -13.04 -15.22 -2.92
C VAL A 624 -14.18 -14.38 -3.48
N TRP A 625 -14.20 -14.25 -4.80
CA TRP A 625 -15.25 -13.55 -5.51
C TRP A 625 -16.37 -14.54 -5.85
N VAL A 626 -17.56 -14.34 -5.28
CA VAL A 626 -18.73 -15.16 -5.57
C VAL A 626 -19.62 -14.43 -6.57
N ARG A 627 -19.80 -15.02 -7.75
CA ARG A 627 -20.72 -14.55 -8.79
C ARG A 627 -21.99 -15.42 -8.73
N ASP A 628 -23.15 -14.78 -8.80
CA ASP A 628 -24.47 -15.43 -8.87
C ASP A 628 -24.80 -16.33 -7.66
N LEU A 629 -24.93 -15.68 -6.49
CA LEU A 629 -25.20 -16.30 -5.19
C LEU A 629 -26.45 -17.22 -5.20
N ASP A 630 -27.45 -16.90 -6.02
CA ASP A 630 -28.69 -17.68 -6.14
C ASP A 630 -28.47 -19.08 -6.73
N ASN A 631 -27.49 -19.25 -7.63
CA ASN A 631 -27.13 -20.57 -8.17
C ASN A 631 -26.44 -21.43 -7.10
N ARG A 632 -25.53 -20.87 -6.29
CA ARG A 632 -24.91 -21.63 -5.19
C ARG A 632 -25.87 -21.95 -4.05
N ILE A 633 -26.82 -21.06 -3.75
CA ILE A 633 -27.90 -21.36 -2.80
C ILE A 633 -28.80 -22.46 -3.37
N SER A 634 -29.07 -22.47 -4.67
CA SER A 634 -29.86 -23.52 -5.32
C SER A 634 -29.11 -24.86 -5.37
N GLU A 635 -27.81 -24.87 -5.68
CA GLU A 635 -26.95 -26.06 -5.60
C GLU A 635 -26.89 -26.63 -4.17
N ALA A 636 -26.75 -25.76 -3.16
CA ALA A 636 -26.75 -26.17 -1.76
C ALA A 636 -28.11 -26.70 -1.27
N LYS A 637 -29.22 -26.14 -1.78
CA LYS A 637 -30.58 -26.66 -1.51
C LYS A 637 -30.82 -28.00 -2.19
N ASN A 638 -30.34 -28.18 -3.42
CA ASN A 638 -30.47 -29.43 -4.16
C ASN A 638 -29.57 -30.54 -3.59
N ALA A 639 -28.41 -30.20 -3.04
CA ALA A 639 -27.55 -31.14 -2.32
C ALA A 639 -28.18 -31.65 -1.00
N TYR A 640 -29.16 -30.93 -0.45
CA TYR A 640 -29.91 -31.35 0.73
C TYR A 640 -31.08 -32.29 0.40
N SER A 641 -31.68 -32.19 -0.79
CA SER A 641 -32.79 -33.08 -1.19
C SER A 641 -32.37 -34.53 -1.45
N ASP A 642 -31.08 -34.77 -1.72
CA ASP A 642 -30.54 -36.13 -1.90
C ASP A 642 -30.15 -36.81 -0.57
N CYS A 643 -30.16 -36.09 0.55
CA CYS A 643 -29.88 -36.66 1.89
C CYS A 643 -31.12 -37.18 2.62
N ASP A 644 -32.34 -36.91 2.13
CA ASP A 644 -33.59 -37.41 2.71
C ASP A 644 -34.06 -38.76 2.08
N GLN A 645 -33.20 -39.43 1.29
CA GLN A 645 -33.45 -40.77 0.73
C GLN A 645 -32.40 -41.83 1.10
N MET A 646 -31.67 -41.69 2.22
CA MET A 646 -30.86 -42.78 2.80
C MET A 646 -31.20 -43.07 4.26
#